data_AF-A0A223AYU7-F1
#
_entry.id   AF-A0A223AYU7-F1
#
_cell.length_a   1.000
_cell.length_b   1.000
_cell.length_c   1.000
_cell.angle_alpha   90.00
_cell.angle_beta   90.00
_cell.angle_gamma   90.00
#
_symmetry.space_group_name_H-M   'P 1'
#
loop_
_entity.id
_entity.type
_entity.pdbx_description
1 polymer ?
#
loop_
_entity_poly.entity_id
_entity_poly.type
_entity_poly.pdbx_seq_one_letter_code
_entity_poly.pdbx_strand_id
1 'polypeptide(L)'
;MDIIKSFIENITPSNYFITKSMEISKVKSSGTLWYTKKFLVLYDAIFISKKIDKIDGIKEIRNNFENYINTLPESIKKEAEAFFFPKNADLRGNFRTYNDFVGVIDINIDKNQYYSDVNKYYFIYLMNIGGQSGVKEYIKENLNNPNFVVSKLSEIINDFQKKNSITNLNITGIINDFHASLRNERQILFYYGYFHSRNNGVGEDEEFSSLTPIGELAVKANSKEFALIWEHQKIKMISQPVTVQFPSIKGCNLCVAEKFKINYSPYLSILRCIDKKGKLTPRFYDRILSRSNNENIDDIIENYDKFENSISEIEKYLKSFGLRSEERSEDFEKEIKKYMLGIRDDLVKDNNENYFGVISSSKNNSWILNKQNKFERILKIYKQIEKYKLNKYKELFKNCEKELQKKYQSVYTGIDYEKNHRIKMAWDLYNIKGEKTILLSLILCDYIMYKNIDMNSIEIDELFVYCNRFFKNLLKSLNLTKKQDMIKEIKFVFEMIDNGNLQEITYVEDYSLEAVYTNKYSSLNTEDLRRKINEVSKQNVKPSLERKRDMRIISLMKNLYLTEKSDENHLISCECCGEKTFLKNNGEPYIEYHHLIPFQIADGPDHFENIFGICPMCHRKIHYIKDDLKVELYSGFDKNNHMNKKIVTRLKDLYKINILKSYQLEYALSEQMITEDEYNSIIA
;
A
#
# COMPACT_ATOMS: atom_id res chain seq x y z
N MET A 1 -36.45 -4.55 21.56
CA MET A 1 -36.00 -5.78 20.88
C MET A 1 -34.77 -6.28 21.62
N ASP A 2 -34.61 -7.59 21.87
CA ASP A 2 -33.40 -8.08 22.55
C ASP A 2 -32.19 -7.90 21.64
N ILE A 3 -31.21 -7.12 22.10
CA ILE A 3 -30.01 -6.73 21.35
C ILE A 3 -29.20 -7.94 20.87
N ILE A 4 -29.19 -9.02 21.66
CA ILE A 4 -28.49 -10.27 21.32
C ILE A 4 -29.21 -10.98 20.19
N LYS A 5 -30.54 -11.12 20.31
CA LYS A 5 -31.38 -11.72 19.26
C LYS A 5 -31.27 -10.94 17.95
N SER A 6 -31.34 -9.61 18.02
CA SER A 6 -31.14 -8.73 16.86
C SER A 6 -29.77 -8.93 16.21
N PHE A 7 -28.69 -9.04 17.01
CA PHE A 7 -27.36 -9.33 16.49
C PHE A 7 -27.31 -10.68 15.78
N ILE A 8 -27.77 -11.75 16.43
CA ILE A 8 -27.79 -13.11 15.88
C ILE A 8 -28.54 -13.17 14.55
N GLU A 9 -29.74 -12.59 14.49
CA GLU A 9 -30.58 -12.57 13.29
C GLU A 9 -29.94 -11.81 12.11
N ASN A 10 -28.98 -10.92 12.38
CA ASN A 10 -28.25 -10.14 11.38
C ASN A 10 -26.86 -10.72 11.02
N ILE A 11 -26.39 -11.78 11.68
CA ILE A 11 -25.14 -12.44 11.30
C ILE A 11 -25.29 -13.04 9.90
N THR A 12 -24.31 -12.72 9.05
CA THR A 12 -24.21 -13.18 7.66
C THR A 12 -22.95 -14.04 7.52
N PRO A 13 -23.00 -15.26 6.96
CA PRO A 13 -21.82 -16.12 6.89
C PRO A 13 -20.76 -15.54 5.95
N SER A 14 -19.49 -15.82 6.22
CA SER A 14 -18.33 -15.25 5.49
C SER A 14 -18.22 -13.71 5.52
N ASN A 15 -19.02 -13.02 6.35
CA ASN A 15 -18.87 -11.61 6.67
C ASN A 15 -18.16 -11.46 8.02
N TYR A 16 -16.84 -11.27 7.96
CA TYR A 16 -16.01 -11.08 9.13
C TYR A 16 -14.74 -10.29 8.83
N PHE A 17 -14.07 -9.81 9.89
CA PHE A 17 -12.82 -9.04 9.83
C PHE A 17 -11.67 -9.97 9.45
N ILE A 18 -11.55 -10.37 8.19
CA ILE A 18 -10.42 -11.14 7.69
C ILE A 18 -10.01 -10.57 6.34
N THR A 19 -8.80 -10.04 6.26
CA THR A 19 -8.19 -9.61 5.00
C THR A 19 -7.58 -10.81 4.27
N LYS A 20 -6.81 -11.62 4.99
CA LYS A 20 -6.14 -12.83 4.47
C LYS A 20 -5.73 -13.74 5.62
N SER A 21 -6.02 -15.04 5.52
CA SER A 21 -5.62 -16.06 6.50
C SER A 21 -4.10 -16.36 6.46
N MET A 22 -3.29 -15.37 6.81
CA MET A 22 -1.82 -15.44 6.84
C MET A 22 -1.28 -14.50 7.91
N GLU A 23 -0.20 -14.90 8.57
CA GLU A 23 0.49 -14.12 9.60
C GLU A 23 1.69 -13.38 8.98
N ILE A 24 1.87 -12.09 9.29
CA ILE A 24 3.01 -11.28 8.82
C ILE A 24 4.29 -11.58 9.64
N SER A 25 4.15 -12.20 10.81
CA SER A 25 5.20 -12.27 11.81
C SER A 25 5.84 -13.65 11.95
N LYS A 26 7.16 -13.71 11.75
CA LYS A 26 8.02 -14.67 12.46
C LYS A 26 8.31 -14.13 13.86
N VAL A 27 7.29 -14.13 14.72
CA VAL A 27 7.26 -13.54 16.08
C VAL A 27 8.47 -13.93 16.94
N LYS A 28 9.07 -15.10 16.68
CA LYS A 28 10.16 -15.64 17.50
C LYS A 28 11.55 -15.11 17.16
N SER A 29 11.76 -14.46 16.01
CA SER A 29 13.10 -14.11 15.52
C SER A 29 13.24 -12.69 15.00
N SER A 30 12.27 -11.82 15.24
CA SER A 30 12.21 -10.44 14.73
C SER A 30 11.70 -9.51 15.83
N GLY A 31 12.14 -8.26 15.80
CA GLY A 31 11.49 -7.18 16.55
C GLY A 31 10.29 -6.62 15.77
N THR A 32 9.68 -5.56 16.30
CA THR A 32 8.55 -4.87 15.68
C THR A 32 8.92 -4.42 14.26
N LEU A 33 8.23 -4.98 13.27
CA LEU A 33 8.33 -4.66 11.84
C LEU A 33 9.69 -4.90 11.16
N TRP A 34 10.70 -5.48 11.83
CA TRP A 34 12.03 -5.71 11.20
C TRP A 34 11.91 -6.63 9.98
N TYR A 35 11.18 -7.73 10.12
CA TYR A 35 10.92 -8.67 9.03
C TYR A 35 10.25 -8.00 7.83
N THR A 36 9.16 -7.27 8.06
CA THR A 36 8.42 -6.57 7.00
C THR A 36 9.28 -5.50 6.33
N LYS A 37 10.12 -4.79 7.09
CA LYS A 37 11.07 -3.82 6.55
C LYS A 37 12.06 -4.50 5.61
N LYS A 38 12.68 -5.60 6.06
CA LYS A 38 13.65 -6.37 5.27
C LYS A 38 13.00 -6.90 3.99
N PHE A 39 11.77 -7.42 4.11
CA PHE A 39 10.96 -7.89 2.99
C PHE A 39 10.76 -6.80 1.94
N LEU A 40 10.25 -5.62 2.32
CA LEU A 40 9.93 -4.54 1.39
C LEU A 40 11.16 -4.04 0.62
N VAL A 41 12.28 -3.82 1.31
CA VAL A 41 13.52 -3.33 0.69
C VAL A 41 14.09 -4.35 -0.30
N LEU A 42 14.13 -5.64 0.08
CA LEU A 42 14.62 -6.68 -0.83
C LEU A 42 13.64 -6.95 -1.98
N TYR A 43 12.34 -6.83 -1.73
CA TYR A 43 11.32 -7.01 -2.76
C TYR A 43 11.45 -5.93 -3.84
N ASP A 44 11.58 -4.67 -3.43
CA ASP A 44 11.88 -3.57 -4.35
C ASP A 44 13.14 -3.86 -5.16
N ALA A 45 14.25 -4.14 -4.47
CA ALA A 45 15.56 -4.28 -5.10
C ALA A 45 15.66 -5.42 -6.12
N ILE A 46 14.94 -6.53 -5.89
CA ILE A 46 15.00 -7.73 -6.72
C ILE A 46 13.92 -7.70 -7.80
N PHE A 47 12.67 -7.40 -7.45
CA PHE A 47 11.54 -7.58 -8.36
C PHE A 47 11.10 -6.30 -9.08
N ILE A 48 11.32 -5.12 -8.49
CA ILE A 48 10.77 -3.85 -9.02
C ILE A 48 11.87 -2.98 -9.60
N SER A 49 12.77 -2.48 -8.75
CA SER A 49 13.80 -1.54 -9.14
C SER A 49 15.00 -2.23 -9.81
N LYS A 50 15.13 -3.56 -9.66
CA LYS A 50 16.22 -4.39 -10.20
C LYS A 50 17.58 -3.72 -9.93
N LYS A 51 17.78 -3.30 -8.69
CA LYS A 51 18.99 -2.60 -8.21
C LYS A 51 19.99 -3.56 -7.57
N ILE A 52 19.57 -4.77 -7.22
CA ILE A 52 20.39 -5.75 -6.51
C ILE A 52 21.63 -6.22 -7.30
N ASP A 53 21.60 -6.07 -8.63
CA ASP A 53 22.65 -6.43 -9.57
C ASP A 53 23.77 -5.36 -9.67
N LYS A 54 23.58 -4.18 -9.07
CA LYS A 54 24.47 -3.03 -9.17
C LYS A 54 25.09 -2.66 -7.83
N ILE A 55 26.36 -2.25 -7.85
CA ILE A 55 27.10 -1.80 -6.67
C ILE A 55 26.37 -0.66 -5.94
N ASP A 56 25.90 0.35 -6.69
CA ASP A 56 25.19 1.48 -6.08
C ASP A 56 23.80 1.10 -5.57
N GLY A 57 23.16 0.09 -6.18
CA GLY A 57 21.91 -0.46 -5.67
C GLY A 57 22.10 -1.21 -4.36
N ILE A 58 23.17 -2.00 -4.22
CA ILE A 58 23.54 -2.64 -2.95
C ILE A 58 23.81 -1.59 -1.87
N LYS A 59 24.52 -0.50 -2.19
CA LYS A 59 24.71 0.62 -1.25
C LYS A 59 23.38 1.22 -0.80
N GLU A 60 22.42 1.41 -1.71
CA GLU A 60 21.09 1.93 -1.36
C GLU A 60 20.34 1.00 -0.40
N ILE A 61 20.37 -0.31 -0.64
CA ILE A 61 19.76 -1.32 0.23
C ILE A 61 20.39 -1.26 1.64
N ARG A 62 21.72 -1.22 1.71
CA ARG A 62 22.45 -1.08 2.98
C ARG A 62 22.03 0.18 3.73
N ASN A 63 22.00 1.32 3.04
CA ASN A 63 21.59 2.59 3.63
C ASN A 63 20.16 2.53 4.18
N ASN A 64 19.24 1.85 3.48
CA ASN A 64 17.86 1.67 3.97
C ASN A 64 17.80 0.83 5.25
N PHE A 65 18.63 -0.20 5.40
CA PHE A 65 18.72 -1.00 6.62
C PHE A 65 19.41 -0.24 7.76
N GLU A 66 20.55 0.39 7.48
CA GLU A 66 21.30 1.20 8.46
C GLU A 66 20.42 2.35 9.00
N ASN A 67 19.69 3.06 8.13
CA ASN A 67 18.73 4.09 8.54
C ASN A 67 17.64 3.55 9.49
N TYR A 68 17.12 2.34 9.21
CA TYR A 68 16.17 1.69 10.09
C TYR A 68 16.78 1.37 11.46
N ILE A 69 17.94 0.74 11.48
CA ILE A 69 18.65 0.34 12.71
C ILE A 69 19.02 1.55 13.56
N ASN A 70 19.52 2.62 12.95
CA ASN A 70 20.03 3.80 13.65
C ASN A 70 18.97 4.53 14.50
N THR A 71 17.69 4.32 14.20
CA THR A 71 16.55 4.92 14.92
C THR A 71 15.93 4.00 15.96
N LEU A 72 16.37 2.74 16.06
CA LEU A 72 15.97 1.84 17.13
C LEU A 72 16.65 2.23 18.46
N PRO A 73 16.08 1.82 19.61
CA PRO A 73 16.76 1.89 20.91
C PRO A 73 18.15 1.27 20.88
N GLU A 74 19.10 1.87 21.61
CA GLU A 74 20.51 1.45 21.59
C GLU A 74 20.70 0.00 22.05
N SER A 75 19.91 -0.44 23.02
CA SER A 75 19.92 -1.80 23.58
C SER A 75 19.66 -2.90 22.55
N ILE A 76 18.91 -2.61 21.49
CA ILE A 76 18.48 -3.62 20.49
C ILE A 76 19.20 -3.50 19.15
N LYS A 77 20.03 -2.46 18.94
CA LYS A 77 20.70 -2.22 17.65
C LYS A 77 21.56 -3.40 17.21
N LYS A 78 22.33 -3.99 18.13
CA LYS A 78 23.19 -5.15 17.82
C LYS A 78 22.39 -6.35 17.31
N GLU A 79 21.22 -6.61 17.89
CA GLU A 79 20.35 -7.70 17.45
C GLU A 79 19.69 -7.38 16.11
N ALA A 80 19.31 -6.12 15.88
CA ALA A 80 18.79 -5.65 14.61
C ALA A 80 19.85 -5.77 13.50
N GLU A 81 21.09 -5.35 13.75
CA GLU A 81 22.21 -5.53 12.82
C GLU A 81 22.38 -6.98 12.41
N ALA A 82 22.39 -7.91 13.37
CA ALA A 82 22.50 -9.33 13.08
C ALA A 82 21.31 -9.87 12.24
N PHE A 83 20.12 -9.28 12.40
CA PHE A 83 18.93 -9.64 11.63
C PHE A 83 18.97 -9.11 10.18
N PHE A 84 19.31 -7.84 9.99
CA PHE A 84 19.36 -7.20 8.68
C PHE A 84 20.60 -7.62 7.88
N PHE A 85 21.73 -7.85 8.56
CA PHE A 85 23.01 -8.28 7.98
C PHE A 85 23.46 -9.63 8.57
N PRO A 86 22.76 -10.73 8.24
CA PRO A 86 23.11 -12.05 8.76
C PRO A 86 24.43 -12.54 8.16
N LYS A 87 25.22 -13.30 8.94
CA LYS A 87 26.56 -13.76 8.55
C LYS A 87 26.67 -14.35 7.14
N ASN A 88 25.69 -15.12 6.68
CA ASN A 88 25.74 -15.84 5.40
C ASN A 88 25.16 -15.05 4.21
N ALA A 89 24.62 -13.84 4.46
CA ALA A 89 24.03 -12.96 3.45
C ALA A 89 24.22 -11.49 3.86
N ASP A 90 25.43 -11.15 4.33
CA ASP A 90 25.77 -9.80 4.77
C ASP A 90 26.13 -8.94 3.56
N LEU A 91 25.20 -8.09 3.15
CA LEU A 91 25.36 -7.17 2.02
C LEU A 91 26.52 -6.17 2.16
N ARG A 92 27.19 -6.11 3.31
CA ARG A 92 28.39 -5.27 3.53
C ARG A 92 29.67 -5.93 3.01
N GLY A 93 29.65 -7.23 2.69
CA GLY A 93 30.78 -7.89 2.05
C GLY A 93 30.80 -9.42 2.07
N ASN A 94 29.95 -10.08 2.87
CA ASN A 94 29.91 -11.55 2.97
C ASN A 94 28.57 -12.11 2.49
N PHE A 95 28.35 -12.04 1.17
CA PHE A 95 27.17 -12.57 0.51
C PHE A 95 27.51 -13.01 -0.91
N ARG A 96 26.72 -13.93 -1.46
CA ARG A 96 26.79 -14.31 -2.86
C ARG A 96 26.11 -13.23 -3.70
N THR A 97 26.80 -12.68 -4.70
CA THR A 97 26.22 -11.65 -5.57
C THR A 97 25.08 -12.24 -6.41
N TYR A 98 24.20 -11.37 -6.94
CA TYR A 98 23.11 -11.83 -7.80
C TYR A 98 23.65 -12.60 -9.02
N ASN A 99 24.68 -12.07 -9.68
CA ASN A 99 25.29 -12.71 -10.85
C ASN A 99 25.93 -14.06 -10.51
N ASP A 100 26.62 -14.15 -9.37
CA ASP A 100 27.15 -15.43 -8.90
C ASP A 100 26.03 -16.42 -8.63
N PHE A 101 24.89 -15.97 -8.10
CA PHE A 101 23.72 -16.80 -7.80
C PHE A 101 22.98 -17.30 -9.04
N VAL A 102 22.89 -16.47 -10.08
CA VAL A 102 22.36 -16.85 -11.41
C VAL A 102 23.18 -18.00 -12.00
N GLY A 103 24.51 -17.92 -11.90
CA GLY A 103 25.42 -18.93 -12.45
C GLY A 103 25.40 -18.99 -13.99
N VAL A 104 25.93 -20.08 -14.54
CA VAL A 104 25.94 -20.32 -15.99
C VAL A 104 24.57 -20.84 -16.43
N ILE A 105 23.97 -20.19 -17.42
CA ILE A 105 22.64 -20.53 -17.96
C ILE A 105 22.82 -21.46 -19.17
N ASP A 106 22.13 -22.59 -19.17
CA ASP A 106 22.05 -23.50 -20.33
C ASP A 106 21.27 -22.83 -21.47
N ILE A 107 21.72 -23.03 -22.71
CA ILE A 107 21.12 -22.45 -23.91
C ILE A 107 19.69 -22.95 -24.16
N ASN A 108 19.33 -24.11 -23.62
CA ASN A 108 18.04 -24.78 -23.84
C ASN A 108 16.96 -24.39 -22.82
N ILE A 109 17.27 -23.54 -21.83
CA ILE A 109 16.33 -23.14 -20.78
C ILE A 109 15.59 -21.86 -21.18
N ASP A 110 14.28 -21.80 -20.87
CA ASP A 110 13.52 -20.54 -20.90
C ASP A 110 14.13 -19.54 -19.92
N LYS A 111 14.80 -18.53 -20.46
CA LYS A 111 15.49 -17.50 -19.68
C LYS A 111 14.54 -16.73 -18.77
N ASN A 112 13.32 -16.41 -19.23
CA ASN A 112 12.40 -15.60 -18.45
C ASN A 112 11.94 -16.35 -17.20
N GLN A 113 11.53 -17.60 -17.38
CA GLN A 113 11.16 -18.48 -16.29
C GLN A 113 12.34 -18.73 -15.33
N TYR A 114 13.54 -18.97 -15.88
CA TYR A 114 14.74 -19.18 -15.06
C TYR A 114 15.06 -17.97 -14.18
N TYR A 115 15.07 -16.75 -14.74
CA TYR A 115 15.30 -15.53 -13.96
C TYR A 115 14.20 -15.28 -12.93
N SER A 116 12.94 -15.60 -13.26
CA SER A 116 11.81 -15.53 -12.31
C SER A 116 12.07 -16.42 -11.09
N ASP A 117 12.53 -17.65 -11.30
CA ASP A 117 12.85 -18.57 -10.21
C ASP A 117 14.12 -18.16 -9.46
N VAL A 118 15.18 -17.72 -10.15
CA VAL A 118 16.37 -17.12 -9.53
C VAL A 118 16.00 -15.98 -8.60
N ASN A 119 15.16 -15.05 -9.04
CA ASN A 119 14.71 -13.93 -8.20
C ASN A 119 14.02 -14.41 -6.92
N LYS A 120 13.13 -15.41 -7.02
CA LYS A 120 12.44 -15.99 -5.86
C LYS A 120 13.44 -16.63 -4.88
N TYR A 121 14.34 -17.49 -5.35
CA TYR A 121 15.29 -18.19 -4.48
C TYR A 121 16.36 -17.26 -3.91
N TYR A 122 16.82 -16.27 -4.68
CA TYR A 122 17.75 -15.26 -4.19
C TYR A 122 17.13 -14.38 -3.11
N PHE A 123 15.85 -14.01 -3.28
CA PHE A 123 15.09 -13.32 -2.24
C PHE A 123 15.02 -14.15 -0.95
N ILE A 124 14.72 -15.45 -1.05
CA ILE A 124 14.65 -16.35 0.10
C ILE A 124 16.02 -16.47 0.81
N TYR A 125 17.11 -16.56 0.03
CA TYR A 125 18.49 -16.55 0.52
C TYR A 125 18.81 -15.28 1.33
N LEU A 126 18.57 -14.08 0.76
CA LEU A 126 18.85 -12.81 1.44
C LEU A 126 17.94 -12.54 2.66
N MET A 127 16.68 -12.96 2.58
CA MET A 127 15.77 -12.95 3.74
C MET A 127 16.17 -13.96 4.82
N ASN A 128 17.06 -14.92 4.50
CA ASN A 128 17.45 -16.04 5.35
C ASN A 128 16.23 -16.84 5.86
N ILE A 129 15.25 -17.03 4.98
CA ILE A 129 14.05 -17.84 5.22
C ILE A 129 14.11 -19.13 4.39
N GLY A 130 13.06 -19.95 4.39
CA GLY A 130 13.14 -21.37 3.99
C GLY A 130 13.20 -22.26 5.23
N GLY A 131 12.45 -23.37 5.20
CA GLY A 131 12.04 -24.16 6.38
C GLY A 131 13.13 -24.58 7.36
N GLN A 132 12.73 -24.87 8.60
CA GLN A 132 13.60 -25.15 9.75
C GLN A 132 13.85 -26.65 10.01
N SER A 133 13.38 -27.52 9.12
CA SER A 133 13.53 -28.96 9.28
C SER A 133 13.40 -29.71 7.94
N GLY A 134 14.01 -30.88 7.87
CA GLY A 134 13.85 -31.84 6.77
C GLY A 134 14.34 -31.30 5.42
N VAL A 135 13.64 -31.64 4.34
CA VAL A 135 14.04 -31.25 2.97
C VAL A 135 14.18 -29.74 2.79
N LYS A 136 13.36 -28.93 3.48
CA LYS A 136 13.42 -27.47 3.37
C LYS A 136 14.67 -26.90 4.05
N GLU A 137 15.08 -27.45 5.17
CA GLU A 137 16.37 -27.09 5.80
C GLU A 137 17.54 -27.48 4.90
N TYR A 138 17.49 -28.68 4.33
CA TYR A 138 18.51 -29.15 3.39
C TYR A 138 18.64 -28.25 2.14
N ILE A 139 17.51 -27.80 1.57
CA ILE A 139 17.53 -26.82 0.47
C ILE A 139 18.18 -25.51 0.94
N LYS A 140 17.78 -24.99 2.09
CA LYS A 140 18.31 -23.74 2.65
C LYS A 140 19.82 -23.79 2.87
N GLU A 141 20.35 -24.90 3.38
CA GLU A 141 21.80 -25.11 3.51
C GLU A 141 22.50 -25.03 2.16
N ASN A 142 21.93 -25.70 1.15
CA ASN A 142 22.47 -25.69 -0.21
C ASN A 142 22.44 -24.31 -0.86
N LEU A 143 21.47 -23.42 -0.55
CA LEU A 143 21.47 -22.04 -1.08
C LEU A 143 22.74 -21.25 -0.72
N ASN A 144 23.38 -21.58 0.41
CA ASN A 144 24.64 -20.95 0.82
C ASN A 144 25.87 -21.56 0.14
N ASN A 145 25.72 -22.68 -0.57
CA ASN A 145 26.82 -23.33 -1.26
C ASN A 145 27.20 -22.52 -2.52
N PRO A 146 28.48 -22.14 -2.71
CA PRO A 146 28.93 -21.43 -3.91
C PRO A 146 28.59 -22.14 -5.23
N ASN A 147 28.49 -23.48 -5.20
CA ASN A 147 28.20 -24.32 -6.36
C ASN A 147 26.70 -24.52 -6.63
N PHE A 148 25.82 -23.97 -5.79
CA PHE A 148 24.37 -24.06 -5.99
C PHE A 148 23.93 -23.30 -7.24
N VAL A 149 23.07 -23.87 -8.06
CA VAL A 149 22.34 -23.17 -9.12
C VAL A 149 20.89 -23.62 -9.10
N VAL A 150 19.97 -22.72 -9.46
CA VAL A 150 18.52 -22.95 -9.31
C VAL A 150 18.04 -24.14 -10.14
N SER A 151 18.63 -24.38 -11.31
CA SER A 151 18.32 -25.53 -12.17
C SER A 151 18.57 -26.90 -11.49
N LYS A 152 19.42 -26.96 -10.45
CA LYS A 152 19.73 -28.20 -9.72
C LYS A 152 18.81 -28.47 -8.52
N LEU A 153 17.76 -27.67 -8.30
CA LEU A 153 16.86 -27.86 -7.14
C LEU A 153 16.25 -29.26 -7.09
N SER A 154 15.80 -29.79 -8.23
CA SER A 154 15.25 -31.15 -8.30
C SER A 154 16.29 -32.22 -7.95
N GLU A 155 17.54 -32.05 -8.39
CA GLU A 155 18.65 -32.94 -8.04
C GLU A 155 18.94 -32.91 -6.53
N ILE A 156 19.00 -31.72 -5.94
CA ILE A 156 19.23 -31.52 -4.49
C ILE A 156 18.12 -32.20 -3.67
N ILE A 157 16.86 -32.08 -4.10
CA ILE A 157 15.73 -32.73 -3.42
C ILE A 157 15.81 -34.26 -3.57
N ASN A 158 16.18 -34.76 -4.76
CA ASN A 158 16.38 -36.18 -5.00
C ASN A 158 17.52 -36.76 -4.15
N ASP A 159 18.61 -36.01 -3.96
CA ASP A 159 19.71 -36.43 -3.10
C ASP A 159 19.29 -36.53 -1.63
N PHE A 160 18.47 -35.58 -1.15
CA PHE A 160 17.88 -35.67 0.17
C PHE A 160 16.98 -36.92 0.31
N GLN A 161 16.14 -37.18 -0.69
CA GLN A 161 15.25 -38.33 -0.72
C GLN A 161 16.03 -39.66 -0.65
N LYS A 162 17.11 -39.79 -1.43
CA LYS A 162 18.00 -40.96 -1.43
C LYS A 162 18.69 -41.13 -0.08
N LYS A 163 19.28 -40.06 0.47
CA LYS A 163 19.99 -40.09 1.76
C LYS A 163 19.09 -40.50 2.94
N ASN A 164 17.80 -40.22 2.86
CA ASN A 164 16.84 -40.49 3.94
C ASN A 164 15.88 -41.66 3.65
N SER A 165 16.10 -42.41 2.56
CA SER A 165 15.26 -43.57 2.17
C SER A 165 13.76 -43.26 2.09
N ILE A 166 13.38 -42.08 1.60
CA ILE A 166 11.97 -41.66 1.51
C ILE A 166 11.39 -42.12 0.17
N THR A 167 10.26 -42.84 0.18
CA THR A 167 9.73 -43.51 -1.01
C THR A 167 8.93 -42.60 -1.94
N ASN A 168 8.29 -41.53 -1.44
CA ASN A 168 7.45 -40.64 -2.25
C ASN A 168 7.55 -39.17 -1.78
N LEU A 169 8.42 -38.38 -2.41
CA LEU A 169 8.51 -36.93 -2.17
C LEU A 169 7.87 -36.17 -3.34
N ASN A 170 6.92 -35.26 -3.06
CA ASN A 170 6.37 -34.36 -4.08
C ASN A 170 7.36 -33.20 -4.35
N ILE A 171 8.30 -33.40 -5.28
CA ILE A 171 9.36 -32.45 -5.60
C ILE A 171 8.79 -31.10 -6.04
N THR A 172 7.85 -31.10 -7.00
CA THR A 172 7.23 -29.87 -7.53
C THR A 172 6.50 -29.11 -6.43
N GLY A 173 5.76 -29.82 -5.57
CA GLY A 173 5.11 -29.22 -4.41
C GLY A 173 6.11 -28.57 -3.45
N ILE A 174 7.23 -29.24 -3.16
CA ILE A 174 8.28 -28.71 -2.28
C ILE A 174 8.92 -27.44 -2.86
N ILE A 175 9.24 -27.43 -4.16
CA ILE A 175 9.81 -26.28 -4.86
C ILE A 175 8.86 -25.08 -4.74
N ASN A 176 7.58 -25.29 -5.07
CA ASN A 176 6.55 -24.25 -5.01
C ASN A 176 6.29 -23.75 -3.57
N ASP A 177 6.30 -24.66 -2.59
CA ASP A 177 6.08 -24.34 -1.18
C ASP A 177 7.29 -23.64 -0.55
N PHE A 178 8.49 -23.84 -1.07
CA PHE A 178 9.71 -23.30 -0.48
C PHE A 178 9.73 -21.77 -0.49
N HIS A 179 9.23 -21.17 -1.57
CA HIS A 179 9.14 -19.73 -1.75
C HIS A 179 7.70 -19.19 -1.58
N ALA A 180 6.76 -20.00 -1.08
CA ALA A 180 5.36 -19.59 -0.93
C ALA A 180 5.18 -18.40 0.04
N SER A 181 6.08 -18.23 1.02
CA SER A 181 6.06 -17.10 1.95
C SER A 181 6.07 -15.76 1.19
N LEU A 182 6.94 -15.62 0.17
CA LEU A 182 7.05 -14.42 -0.67
C LEU A 182 5.69 -13.94 -1.20
N ARG A 183 4.93 -14.86 -1.80
CA ARG A 183 3.59 -14.57 -2.33
C ARG A 183 2.60 -14.23 -1.21
N ASN A 184 2.67 -14.95 -0.11
CA ASN A 184 1.78 -14.76 1.05
C ASN A 184 1.96 -13.37 1.67
N GLU A 185 3.21 -12.99 1.95
CA GLU A 185 3.57 -11.68 2.50
C GLU A 185 3.19 -10.55 1.56
N ARG A 186 3.45 -10.70 0.25
CA ARG A 186 3.03 -9.74 -0.77
C ARG A 186 1.51 -9.53 -0.77
N GLN A 187 0.73 -10.62 -0.68
CA GLN A 187 -0.74 -10.52 -0.65
C GLN A 187 -1.25 -9.78 0.59
N ILE A 188 -0.64 -10.01 1.76
CA ILE A 188 -1.03 -9.24 2.95
C ILE A 188 -0.68 -7.77 2.74
N LEU A 189 0.52 -7.47 2.28
CA LEU A 189 0.97 -6.11 2.04
C LEU A 189 0.18 -5.39 0.92
N PHE A 190 -0.40 -6.14 -0.02
CA PHE A 190 -1.40 -5.63 -0.98
C PHE A 190 -2.68 -5.16 -0.28
N TYR A 191 -3.25 -5.98 0.62
CA TYR A 191 -4.45 -5.57 1.38
C TYR A 191 -4.19 -4.34 2.25
N TYR A 192 -3.00 -4.25 2.83
CA TYR A 192 -2.55 -3.10 3.60
C TYR A 192 -2.04 -1.93 2.72
N GLY A 193 -2.20 -2.00 1.39
CA GLY A 193 -1.97 -0.87 0.48
C GLY A 193 -0.49 -0.55 0.19
N TYR A 194 0.47 -1.42 0.54
CA TYR A 194 1.89 -1.27 0.19
C TYR A 194 2.20 -1.70 -1.25
N PHE A 195 1.43 -2.67 -1.76
CA PHE A 195 1.53 -3.13 -3.14
C PHE A 195 0.20 -2.94 -3.86
N HIS A 196 0.28 -2.83 -5.17
CA HIS A 196 -0.88 -2.88 -6.06
C HIS A 196 -0.59 -3.77 -7.27
N SER A 197 -1.56 -4.56 -7.67
CA SER A 197 -1.60 -5.36 -8.89
C SER A 197 -3.04 -5.52 -9.34
N ARG A 198 -3.23 -5.75 -10.64
CA ARG A 198 -4.56 -5.97 -11.22
C ARG A 198 -5.28 -7.16 -10.62
N ASN A 199 -4.52 -8.24 -10.46
CA ASN A 199 -4.99 -9.47 -9.84
C ASN A 199 -4.39 -9.64 -8.44
N ASN A 200 -5.05 -10.48 -7.62
CA ASN A 200 -4.60 -10.82 -6.27
C ASN A 200 -3.33 -11.73 -6.26
N GLY A 201 -2.62 -11.83 -7.39
CA GLY A 201 -1.40 -12.62 -7.55
C GLY A 201 -1.63 -14.14 -7.50
N VAL A 202 -2.71 -14.62 -8.14
CA VAL A 202 -3.05 -16.04 -8.27
C VAL A 202 -3.21 -16.35 -9.77
N GLY A 203 -2.37 -17.24 -10.32
CA GLY A 203 -2.42 -17.65 -11.73
C GLY A 203 -1.10 -17.44 -12.47
N GLU A 204 -1.17 -17.50 -13.81
CA GLU A 204 -0.08 -17.27 -14.78
C GLU A 204 0.32 -15.79 -14.91
N ASP A 205 -0.07 -14.93 -13.96
CA ASP A 205 0.23 -13.50 -13.99
C ASP A 205 1.74 -13.26 -13.85
N GLU A 206 2.37 -12.92 -14.97
CA GLU A 206 3.71 -12.34 -15.04
C GLU A 206 3.76 -10.89 -14.51
N GLU A 207 2.60 -10.27 -14.27
CA GLU A 207 2.48 -8.91 -13.75
C GLU A 207 2.90 -8.85 -12.26
N PHE A 208 4.18 -8.57 -12.01
CA PHE A 208 4.67 -8.32 -10.65
C PHE A 208 4.04 -7.04 -10.08
N SER A 209 3.51 -7.11 -8.85
CA SER A 209 2.87 -5.98 -8.17
C SER A 209 3.83 -4.79 -8.02
N SER A 210 3.40 -3.60 -8.42
CA SER A 210 4.15 -2.36 -8.19
C SER A 210 4.02 -1.91 -6.73
N LEU A 211 5.07 -1.29 -6.19
CA LEU A 211 4.94 -0.53 -4.95
C LEU A 211 4.01 0.66 -5.17
N THR A 212 3.20 0.91 -4.15
CA THR A 212 2.34 2.09 -4.05
C THR A 212 3.14 3.25 -3.44
N PRO A 213 2.61 4.48 -3.38
CA PRO A 213 3.28 5.58 -2.67
C PRO A 213 3.62 5.25 -1.20
N ILE A 214 2.72 4.52 -0.51
CA ILE A 214 2.96 4.00 0.84
C ILE A 214 4.06 2.95 0.86
N GLY A 215 4.07 2.03 -0.10
CA GLY A 215 5.12 1.04 -0.31
C GLY A 215 6.51 1.68 -0.49
N GLU A 216 6.61 2.62 -1.41
CA GLU A 216 7.86 3.32 -1.73
C GLU A 216 8.37 4.14 -0.53
N LEU A 217 7.46 4.76 0.22
CA LEU A 217 7.80 5.46 1.45
C LEU A 217 8.31 4.48 2.52
N ALA A 218 7.66 3.33 2.69
CA ALA A 218 8.06 2.32 3.66
C ALA A 218 9.43 1.68 3.37
N VAL A 219 9.80 1.54 2.09
CA VAL A 219 11.16 1.12 1.69
C VAL A 219 12.23 2.10 2.20
N LYS A 220 11.95 3.39 2.25
CA LYS A 220 12.89 4.44 2.70
C LYS A 220 12.80 4.76 4.19
N ALA A 221 11.67 4.43 4.81
CA ALA A 221 11.36 4.74 6.20
C ALA A 221 12.38 4.18 7.18
N ASN A 222 12.78 4.96 8.17
CA ASN A 222 13.46 4.44 9.35
C ASN A 222 12.46 3.68 10.27
N SER A 223 12.90 3.23 11.46
CA SER A 223 12.04 2.41 12.33
C SER A 223 10.80 3.15 12.85
N LYS A 224 10.95 4.42 13.26
CA LYS A 224 9.82 5.24 13.73
C LYS A 224 8.87 5.60 12.60
N GLU A 225 9.42 6.00 11.44
CA GLU A 225 8.62 6.28 10.24
C GLU A 225 7.80 5.05 9.84
N PHE A 226 8.41 3.86 9.83
CA PHE A 226 7.71 2.66 9.41
C PHE A 226 6.64 2.21 10.40
N ALA A 227 6.88 2.38 11.71
CA ALA A 227 5.86 2.16 12.73
C ALA A 227 4.63 3.07 12.51
N LEU A 228 4.83 4.36 12.20
CA LEU A 228 3.71 5.26 11.90
C LEU A 228 2.98 4.91 10.60
N ILE A 229 3.70 4.54 9.55
CA ILE A 229 3.09 4.10 8.28
C ILE A 229 2.24 2.84 8.51
N TRP A 230 2.71 1.94 9.37
CA TRP A 230 1.95 0.73 9.74
C TRP A 230 0.69 1.05 10.53
N GLU A 231 0.76 1.92 11.56
CA GLU A 231 -0.43 2.39 12.28
C GLU A 231 -1.41 3.13 11.37
N HIS A 232 -0.90 3.97 10.47
CA HIS A 232 -1.69 4.70 9.47
C HIS A 232 -2.50 3.73 8.60
N GLN A 233 -1.87 2.69 8.05
CA GLN A 233 -2.57 1.72 7.22
C GLN A 233 -3.57 0.88 8.03
N LYS A 234 -3.25 0.49 9.27
CA LYS A 234 -4.20 -0.21 10.16
C LYS A 234 -5.46 0.61 10.46
N ILE A 235 -5.30 1.90 10.75
CA ILE A 235 -6.42 2.82 10.99
C ILE A 235 -7.30 2.95 9.74
N LYS A 236 -6.71 2.92 8.54
CA LYS A 236 -7.46 3.01 7.28
C LYS A 236 -8.19 1.73 6.88
N MET A 237 -7.91 0.59 7.51
CA MET A 237 -8.61 -0.65 7.16
C MET A 237 -10.11 -0.55 7.45
N ILE A 238 -10.88 -1.23 6.61
CA ILE A 238 -12.29 -1.59 6.84
C ILE A 238 -12.36 -3.12 6.97
N SER A 239 -13.44 -3.66 7.52
CA SER A 239 -13.50 -5.10 7.84
C SER A 239 -13.35 -6.00 6.63
N GLN A 240 -13.82 -5.56 5.46
CA GLN A 240 -13.69 -6.29 4.19
C GLN A 240 -13.45 -5.32 3.02
N PRO A 241 -12.35 -5.48 2.26
CA PRO A 241 -12.09 -4.69 1.07
C PRO A 241 -13.02 -5.09 -0.08
N VAL A 242 -13.27 -4.19 -1.04
CA VAL A 242 -14.12 -4.45 -2.22
C VAL A 242 -13.63 -5.65 -3.07
N THR A 243 -12.36 -6.00 -2.95
CA THR A 243 -11.71 -7.10 -3.67
C THR A 243 -11.88 -8.48 -3.01
N VAL A 244 -12.45 -8.56 -1.80
CA VAL A 244 -12.65 -9.81 -1.05
C VAL A 244 -13.52 -10.80 -1.83
N GLN A 245 -13.31 -12.10 -1.65
CA GLN A 245 -14.07 -13.16 -2.31
C GLN A 245 -14.80 -14.03 -1.27
N PHE A 246 -15.94 -14.62 -1.66
CA PHE A 246 -16.80 -15.41 -0.79
C PHE A 246 -16.99 -16.87 -1.24
N PRO A 247 -15.93 -17.63 -1.57
CA PRO A 247 -16.09 -18.94 -2.22
C PRO A 247 -16.91 -19.96 -1.40
N SER A 248 -16.97 -19.79 -0.08
CA SER A 248 -17.66 -20.68 0.86
C SER A 248 -19.18 -20.63 0.81
N ILE A 249 -19.80 -19.56 0.29
CA ILE A 249 -21.26 -19.36 0.38
C ILE A 249 -22.01 -19.80 -0.89
N LYS A 250 -21.34 -20.41 -1.85
CA LYS A 250 -21.97 -20.84 -3.11
C LYS A 250 -23.11 -21.82 -2.81
N GLY A 251 -24.33 -21.47 -3.25
CA GLY A 251 -25.54 -22.27 -2.98
C GLY A 251 -26.07 -22.20 -1.53
N CYS A 252 -25.64 -21.20 -0.74
CA CYS A 252 -26.14 -20.97 0.61
C CYS A 252 -27.57 -20.40 0.60
N ASN A 253 -28.54 -21.18 1.09
CA ASN A 253 -29.96 -20.77 1.11
C ASN A 253 -30.33 -19.79 2.25
N LEU A 254 -29.48 -19.64 3.26
CA LEU A 254 -29.70 -18.77 4.41
C LEU A 254 -28.99 -17.40 4.28
N CYS A 255 -28.33 -17.18 3.15
CA CYS A 255 -27.57 -15.97 2.87
C CYS A 255 -28.50 -14.86 2.39
N VAL A 256 -28.37 -13.66 2.95
CA VAL A 256 -29.21 -12.49 2.65
C VAL A 256 -28.33 -11.27 2.46
N ALA A 257 -28.34 -10.69 1.26
CA ALA A 257 -27.40 -9.63 0.89
C ALA A 257 -27.68 -8.32 1.64
N GLU A 258 -28.95 -8.04 1.96
CA GLU A 258 -29.39 -6.83 2.68
C GLU A 258 -28.88 -6.80 4.13
N LYS A 259 -28.55 -7.97 4.69
CA LYS A 259 -27.95 -8.11 6.03
C LYS A 259 -26.43 -7.92 6.01
N PHE A 260 -25.80 -8.01 4.84
CA PHE A 260 -24.37 -7.83 4.71
C PHE A 260 -24.01 -6.36 4.94
N LYS A 261 -23.29 -6.10 6.02
CA LYS A 261 -22.77 -4.78 6.42
C LYS A 261 -21.36 -4.92 6.93
N ILE A 262 -20.54 -3.90 6.73
CA ILE A 262 -19.13 -3.92 7.12
C ILE A 262 -18.86 -2.95 8.27
N ASN A 263 -17.78 -3.18 9.00
CA ASN A 263 -17.25 -2.25 9.98
C ASN A 263 -16.22 -1.34 9.27
N TYR A 264 -16.39 -0.02 9.36
CA TYR A 264 -15.49 0.94 8.72
C TYR A 264 -14.26 1.25 9.58
N SER A 265 -14.20 0.77 10.83
CA SER A 265 -13.15 1.02 11.82
C SER A 265 -12.82 -0.25 12.64
N PRO A 266 -12.48 -1.39 12.01
CA PRO A 266 -12.21 -2.65 12.70
C PRO A 266 -11.07 -2.53 13.72
N TYR A 267 -10.01 -1.78 13.41
CA TYR A 267 -8.89 -1.59 14.33
C TYR A 267 -9.32 -0.84 15.60
N LEU A 268 -10.02 0.29 15.46
CA LEU A 268 -10.56 1.02 16.61
C LEU A 268 -11.56 0.18 17.41
N SER A 269 -12.38 -0.62 16.74
CA SER A 269 -13.34 -1.53 17.38
C SER A 269 -12.63 -2.53 18.29
N ILE A 270 -11.52 -3.12 17.81
CA ILE A 270 -10.65 -4.01 18.61
C ILE A 270 -10.09 -3.28 19.82
N LEU A 271 -9.52 -2.10 19.64
CA LEU A 271 -8.93 -1.33 20.74
C LEU A 271 -10.00 -0.95 21.78
N ARG A 272 -11.20 -0.53 21.37
CA ARG A 272 -12.29 -0.21 22.31
C ARG A 272 -12.79 -1.41 23.10
N CYS A 273 -12.81 -2.62 22.52
CA CYS A 273 -13.09 -3.83 23.27
C CYS A 273 -12.01 -4.13 24.31
N ILE A 274 -10.74 -3.94 23.97
CA ILE A 274 -9.62 -4.10 24.91
C ILE A 274 -9.70 -3.04 26.02
N ASP A 275 -10.00 -1.79 25.70
CA ASP A 275 -10.24 -0.70 26.66
C ASP A 275 -11.33 -1.08 27.68
N LYS A 276 -12.44 -1.64 27.19
CA LYS A 276 -13.60 -2.00 28.01
C LYS A 276 -13.31 -3.12 29.02
N LYS A 277 -12.40 -4.05 28.69
CA LYS A 277 -12.20 -5.29 29.47
C LYS A 277 -10.77 -5.52 29.98
N GLY A 278 -9.82 -4.70 29.58
CA GLY A 278 -8.39 -4.93 29.78
C GLY A 278 -7.82 -6.14 29.01
N LYS A 279 -8.66 -6.87 28.26
CA LYS A 279 -8.28 -8.02 27.46
C LYS A 279 -9.25 -8.27 26.31
N LEU A 280 -8.80 -9.00 25.30
CA LEU A 280 -9.65 -9.54 24.24
C LEU A 280 -9.33 -11.03 24.04
N THR A 281 -10.35 -11.87 24.22
CA THR A 281 -10.20 -13.32 24.05
C THR A 281 -10.38 -13.72 22.58
N PRO A 282 -9.71 -14.78 22.10
CA PRO A 282 -9.89 -15.25 20.72
C PRO A 282 -11.35 -15.58 20.41
N ARG A 283 -12.06 -16.18 21.36
CA ARG A 283 -13.46 -16.59 21.19
C ARG A 283 -14.40 -15.40 21.06
N PHE A 284 -14.21 -14.34 21.85
CA PHE A 284 -15.00 -13.11 21.70
C PHE A 284 -14.71 -12.41 20.37
N TYR A 285 -13.43 -12.36 19.98
CA TYR A 285 -13.04 -11.79 18.68
C TYR A 285 -13.70 -12.53 17.51
N ASP A 286 -13.54 -13.85 17.44
CA ASP A 286 -14.08 -14.69 16.38
C ASP A 286 -15.62 -14.62 16.33
N ARG A 287 -16.30 -14.87 17.46
CA ARG A 287 -17.75 -15.09 17.46
C ARG A 287 -18.58 -13.81 17.47
N ILE A 288 -18.03 -12.69 17.95
CA ILE A 288 -18.79 -11.45 18.13
C ILE A 288 -18.13 -10.29 17.39
N LEU A 289 -16.95 -9.86 17.85
CA LEU A 289 -16.37 -8.59 17.41
C LEU A 289 -16.04 -8.60 15.91
N SER A 290 -15.45 -9.67 15.40
CA SER A 290 -15.10 -9.79 13.99
C SER A 290 -16.32 -9.81 13.05
N ARG A 291 -17.53 -9.98 13.61
CA ARG A 291 -18.82 -10.02 12.89
C ARG A 291 -19.68 -8.78 13.15
N SER A 292 -19.12 -7.81 13.87
CA SER A 292 -19.75 -6.51 14.08
C SER A 292 -19.71 -5.65 12.82
N ASN A 293 -20.52 -4.61 12.79
CA ASN A 293 -20.54 -3.58 11.77
C ASN A 293 -20.72 -2.21 12.46
N ASN A 294 -20.77 -1.13 11.69
CA ASN A 294 -20.87 0.21 12.28
C ASN A 294 -22.18 0.48 13.05
N GLU A 295 -23.23 -0.30 12.82
CA GLU A 295 -24.52 -0.07 13.47
C GLU A 295 -24.62 -0.77 14.83
N ASN A 296 -23.86 -1.84 15.05
CA ASN A 296 -23.97 -2.65 16.28
C ASN A 296 -22.71 -2.67 17.14
N ILE A 297 -21.60 -2.07 16.68
CA ILE A 297 -20.34 -2.11 17.43
C ILE A 297 -20.41 -1.41 18.79
N ASP A 298 -21.13 -0.29 18.89
CA ASP A 298 -21.28 0.45 20.14
C ASP A 298 -22.09 -0.37 21.16
N ASP A 299 -23.20 -0.95 20.71
CA ASP A 299 -24.04 -1.88 21.48
C ASP A 299 -23.24 -3.07 22.03
N ILE A 300 -22.37 -3.66 21.20
CA ILE A 300 -21.49 -4.78 21.58
C ILE A 300 -20.53 -4.37 22.70
N ILE A 301 -19.91 -3.19 22.58
CA ILE A 301 -18.92 -2.72 23.55
C ILE A 301 -19.60 -2.32 24.87
N GLU A 302 -20.74 -1.63 24.81
CA GLU A 302 -21.48 -1.21 25.99
C GLU A 302 -22.00 -2.41 26.79
N ASN A 303 -22.47 -3.44 26.08
CA ASN A 303 -23.05 -4.66 26.65
C ASN A 303 -22.11 -5.87 26.58
N TYR A 304 -20.79 -5.64 26.66
CA TYR A 304 -19.77 -6.67 26.43
C TYR A 304 -20.05 -8.00 27.15
N ASP A 305 -20.35 -7.96 28.46
CA ASP A 305 -20.60 -9.18 29.25
C ASP A 305 -21.82 -9.96 28.76
N LYS A 306 -22.88 -9.25 28.35
CA LYS A 306 -24.08 -9.87 27.80
C LYS A 306 -23.77 -10.61 26.50
N PHE A 307 -22.98 -9.98 25.63
CA PHE A 307 -22.51 -10.60 24.40
C PHE A 307 -21.59 -11.79 24.67
N GLU A 308 -20.62 -11.66 25.58
CA GLU A 308 -19.72 -12.75 25.96
C GLU A 308 -20.49 -13.97 26.48
N ASN A 309 -21.52 -13.75 27.31
CA ASN A 309 -22.39 -14.81 27.80
C ASN A 309 -23.28 -15.45 26.72
N SER A 310 -23.52 -14.76 25.60
CA SER A 310 -24.34 -15.25 24.47
C SER A 310 -23.58 -16.08 23.44
N ILE A 311 -22.25 -16.24 23.57
CA ILE A 311 -21.41 -16.92 22.57
C ILE A 311 -21.94 -18.32 22.20
N SER A 312 -22.41 -19.10 23.18
CA SER A 312 -22.93 -20.45 22.94
C SER A 312 -24.20 -20.45 22.08
N GLU A 313 -25.00 -19.39 22.13
CA GLU A 313 -26.18 -19.21 21.26
C GLU A 313 -25.76 -18.83 19.84
N ILE A 314 -24.82 -17.90 19.72
CA ILE A 314 -24.23 -17.50 18.43
C ILE A 314 -23.59 -18.70 17.72
N GLU A 315 -22.83 -19.54 18.44
CA GLU A 315 -22.22 -20.75 17.88
C GLU A 315 -23.26 -21.75 17.36
N LYS A 316 -24.42 -21.89 18.02
CA LYS A 316 -25.53 -22.70 17.52
C LYS A 316 -26.10 -22.13 16.23
N TYR A 317 -26.28 -20.81 16.17
CA TYR A 317 -26.76 -20.14 14.96
C TYR A 317 -25.76 -20.27 13.80
N LEU A 318 -24.46 -20.07 14.04
CA LEU A 318 -23.41 -20.24 13.03
C LEU A 318 -23.38 -21.67 12.46
N LYS A 319 -23.58 -22.69 13.29
CA LYS A 319 -23.68 -24.09 12.83
C LYS A 319 -24.87 -24.33 11.91
N SER A 320 -25.96 -23.57 12.05
CA SER A 320 -27.15 -23.72 11.20
C SER A 320 -26.89 -23.41 9.72
N PHE A 321 -25.83 -22.65 9.41
CA PHE A 321 -25.41 -22.41 8.02
C PHE A 321 -24.82 -23.65 7.35
N GLY A 322 -24.34 -24.64 8.12
CA GLY A 322 -23.71 -25.86 7.56
C GLY A 322 -22.39 -25.59 6.82
N LEU A 323 -21.72 -24.47 7.10
CA LEU A 323 -20.51 -24.03 6.39
C LEU A 323 -19.26 -24.27 7.22
N ARG A 324 -18.30 -25.02 6.66
CA ARG A 324 -16.99 -25.28 7.30
C ARG A 324 -16.21 -24.00 7.62
N SER A 325 -16.43 -22.92 6.87
CA SER A 325 -15.79 -21.61 7.12
C SER A 325 -16.18 -21.02 8.47
N GLU A 326 -17.38 -21.30 8.97
CA GLU A 326 -17.85 -20.73 10.24
C GLU A 326 -17.30 -21.47 11.47
N GLU A 327 -16.72 -22.66 11.27
CA GLU A 327 -16.16 -23.47 12.36
C GLU A 327 -14.68 -23.20 12.64
N ARG A 328 -13.92 -22.68 11.67
CA ARG A 328 -12.45 -22.50 11.77
C ARG A 328 -12.06 -21.26 12.57
N SER A 329 -11.18 -21.39 13.55
CA SER A 329 -10.69 -20.27 14.38
C SER A 329 -9.27 -19.76 14.04
N GLU A 330 -8.44 -20.57 13.36
CA GLU A 330 -7.03 -20.25 13.07
C GLU A 330 -6.87 -18.94 12.26
N ASP A 331 -7.79 -18.69 11.33
CA ASP A 331 -7.76 -17.52 10.45
C ASP A 331 -7.92 -16.22 11.24
N PHE A 332 -8.76 -16.22 12.26
CA PHE A 332 -9.00 -15.07 13.13
C PHE A 332 -7.79 -14.76 14.01
N GLU A 333 -7.08 -15.79 14.49
CA GLU A 333 -5.84 -15.59 15.24
C GLU A 333 -4.75 -14.94 14.39
N LYS A 334 -4.61 -15.38 13.13
CA LYS A 334 -3.67 -14.77 12.18
C LYS A 334 -4.04 -13.32 11.88
N GLU A 335 -5.33 -13.01 11.74
CA GLU A 335 -5.79 -11.65 11.48
C GLU A 335 -5.47 -10.71 12.63
N ILE A 336 -5.87 -11.05 13.86
CA ILE A 336 -5.73 -10.15 15.00
C ILE A 336 -4.26 -9.83 15.30
N LYS A 337 -3.33 -10.78 15.06
CA LYS A 337 -1.89 -10.53 15.18
C LYS A 337 -1.40 -9.40 14.28
N LYS A 338 -2.00 -9.22 13.09
CA LYS A 338 -1.65 -8.10 12.19
C LYS A 338 -2.11 -6.76 12.75
N TYR A 339 -3.30 -6.68 13.34
CA TYR A 339 -3.76 -5.47 14.02
C TYR A 339 -2.90 -5.12 15.25
N MET A 340 -2.46 -6.12 16.00
CA MET A 340 -1.64 -5.89 17.20
C MET A 340 -0.19 -5.53 16.87
N LEU A 341 0.36 -6.01 15.75
CA LEU A 341 1.72 -5.68 15.31
C LEU A 341 1.89 -4.15 15.27
N GLY A 342 2.98 -3.63 15.85
CA GLY A 342 3.21 -2.18 16.04
C GLY A 342 3.01 -1.72 17.48
N ILE A 343 1.95 -2.19 18.16
CA ILE A 343 1.62 -1.82 19.55
C ILE A 343 1.89 -2.96 20.56
N ARG A 344 2.56 -4.02 20.10
CA ARG A 344 2.98 -5.14 20.94
C ARG A 344 4.17 -4.80 21.81
N ASP A 345 4.18 -5.25 23.06
CA ASP A 345 5.34 -5.14 23.95
C ASP A 345 6.04 -6.47 24.23
N ASP A 346 5.59 -7.58 23.64
CA ASP A 346 6.00 -8.95 23.95
C ASP A 346 6.81 -9.65 22.83
N LEU A 347 7.23 -8.91 21.81
CA LEU A 347 8.07 -9.46 20.74
C LEU A 347 9.48 -9.72 21.25
N VAL A 348 10.04 -10.91 20.94
CA VAL A 348 11.27 -11.42 21.59
C VAL A 348 12.46 -10.48 21.49
N LYS A 349 12.62 -9.78 20.37
CA LYS A 349 13.83 -8.98 20.05
C LYS A 349 13.78 -7.54 20.51
N ASP A 350 12.61 -7.03 20.85
CA ASP A 350 12.38 -5.65 21.29
C ASP A 350 11.36 -5.59 22.43
N ASN A 351 11.27 -6.67 23.19
CA ASN A 351 10.41 -6.81 24.35
C ASN A 351 10.69 -5.64 25.31
N ASN A 352 9.63 -4.91 25.69
CA ASN A 352 9.67 -3.68 26.49
C ASN A 352 10.41 -2.47 25.88
N GLU A 353 11.16 -2.64 24.79
CA GLU A 353 11.88 -1.57 24.09
C GLU A 353 11.02 -0.89 23.01
N ASN A 354 9.95 -1.56 22.57
CA ASN A 354 8.93 -0.91 21.74
C ASN A 354 8.20 0.18 22.54
N TYR A 355 8.48 1.44 22.20
CA TYR A 355 7.91 2.62 22.86
C TYR A 355 6.39 2.78 22.64
N PHE A 356 5.84 2.23 21.55
CA PHE A 356 4.39 2.11 21.30
C PHE A 356 3.78 0.84 21.90
N GLY A 357 4.61 -0.05 22.45
CA GLY A 357 4.19 -1.34 23.01
C GLY A 357 3.34 -1.16 24.26
N VAL A 358 2.07 -1.59 24.19
CA VAL A 358 1.07 -1.49 25.27
C VAL A 358 0.30 -2.79 25.50
N ILE A 359 0.36 -3.76 24.58
CA ILE A 359 -0.39 -5.02 24.61
C ILE A 359 0.53 -6.23 24.42
N SER A 360 0.25 -7.33 25.12
CA SER A 360 0.93 -8.63 24.96
C SER A 360 -0.03 -9.74 24.56
N SER A 361 0.51 -10.80 23.94
CA SER A 361 -0.21 -12.07 23.75
C SER A 361 0.02 -12.98 24.95
N SER A 362 -1.04 -13.57 25.48
CA SER A 362 -0.98 -14.60 26.52
C SER A 362 -0.75 -16.00 25.90
N LYS A 363 -0.55 -17.01 26.77
CA LYS A 363 -0.43 -18.43 26.38
C LYS A 363 -1.70 -19.01 25.73
N ASN A 364 -2.88 -18.43 26.02
CA ASN A 364 -4.15 -18.85 25.41
C ASN A 364 -4.57 -17.94 24.25
N ASN A 365 -3.60 -17.23 23.66
CA ASN A 365 -3.76 -16.29 22.54
C ASN A 365 -4.71 -15.12 22.83
N SER A 366 -5.00 -14.84 24.11
CA SER A 366 -5.71 -13.61 24.49
C SER A 366 -4.76 -12.42 24.46
N TRP A 367 -5.27 -11.28 24.05
CA TRP A 367 -4.54 -10.02 24.07
C TRP A 367 -4.79 -9.30 25.37
N ILE A 368 -3.72 -8.95 26.09
CA ILE A 368 -3.77 -8.36 27.43
C ILE A 368 -3.22 -6.94 27.35
N LEU A 369 -3.94 -5.98 27.93
CA LEU A 369 -3.49 -4.62 28.08
C LEU A 369 -2.55 -4.50 29.30
N ASN A 370 -1.29 -4.11 29.05
CA ASN A 370 -0.26 -4.05 30.10
C ASN A 370 -0.01 -2.61 30.59
N LYS A 371 -0.30 -1.59 29.77
CA LYS A 371 0.05 -0.20 30.04
C LYS A 371 -1.15 0.73 29.84
N GLN A 372 -2.09 0.70 30.78
CA GLN A 372 -3.38 1.42 30.72
C GLN A 372 -3.23 2.89 30.33
N ASN A 373 -2.45 3.69 31.06
CA ASN A 373 -2.33 5.13 30.82
C ASN A 373 -1.79 5.47 29.42
N LYS A 374 -0.80 4.70 28.92
CA LYS A 374 -0.27 4.90 27.56
C LYS A 374 -1.31 4.55 26.52
N PHE A 375 -2.02 3.45 26.73
CA PHE A 375 -3.08 2.99 25.84
C PHE A 375 -4.24 3.99 25.76
N GLU A 376 -4.68 4.56 26.88
CA GLU A 376 -5.74 5.57 26.92
C GLU A 376 -5.36 6.83 26.11
N ARG A 377 -4.10 7.28 26.21
CA ARG A 377 -3.57 8.40 25.41
C ARG A 377 -3.59 8.09 23.91
N ILE A 378 -3.15 6.88 23.50
CA ILE A 378 -3.21 6.43 22.10
C ILE A 378 -4.67 6.39 21.62
N LEU A 379 -5.54 5.74 22.39
CA LEU A 379 -6.94 5.54 22.04
C LEU A 379 -7.68 6.88 21.90
N LYS A 380 -7.38 7.87 22.75
CA LYS A 380 -7.94 9.22 22.65
C LYS A 380 -7.64 9.86 21.30
N ILE A 381 -6.39 9.77 20.82
CA ILE A 381 -5.99 10.32 19.52
C ILE A 381 -6.62 9.51 18.38
N TYR A 382 -6.61 8.18 18.48
CA TYR A 382 -7.14 7.30 17.43
C TYR A 382 -8.64 7.49 17.22
N LYS A 383 -9.42 7.71 18.29
CA LYS A 383 -10.86 8.06 18.20
C LYS A 383 -11.08 9.32 17.35
N GLN A 384 -10.23 10.32 17.47
CA GLN A 384 -10.34 11.56 16.68
C GLN A 384 -9.94 11.36 15.21
N ILE A 385 -8.84 10.62 14.98
CA ILE A 385 -8.41 10.22 13.63
C ILE A 385 -9.52 9.45 12.91
N GLU A 386 -10.16 8.53 13.60
CA GLU A 386 -11.25 7.72 13.07
C GLU A 386 -12.50 8.56 12.77
N LYS A 387 -12.87 9.49 13.65
CA LYS A 387 -13.96 10.44 13.38
C LYS A 387 -13.68 11.26 12.12
N TYR A 388 -12.46 11.78 11.95
CA TYR A 388 -12.03 12.47 10.74
C TYR A 388 -12.14 11.58 9.50
N LYS A 389 -11.59 10.35 9.56
CA LYS A 389 -11.62 9.36 8.46
C LYS A 389 -13.05 9.07 8.02
N LEU A 390 -13.93 8.80 8.97
CA LEU A 390 -15.34 8.47 8.71
C LEU A 390 -16.08 9.67 8.10
N ASN A 391 -15.84 10.89 8.59
CA ASN A 391 -16.45 12.09 8.02
C ASN A 391 -16.04 12.30 6.55
N LYS A 392 -14.75 12.11 6.24
CA LYS A 392 -14.19 12.31 4.90
C LYS A 392 -14.61 11.23 3.91
N TYR A 393 -14.64 9.96 4.33
CA TYR A 393 -14.77 8.80 3.44
C TYR A 393 -16.10 8.05 3.56
N LYS A 394 -17.08 8.62 4.27
CA LYS A 394 -18.40 8.00 4.50
C LYS A 394 -19.05 7.46 3.23
N GLU A 395 -19.08 8.27 2.18
CA GLU A 395 -19.76 7.91 0.94
C GLU A 395 -19.02 6.84 0.16
N LEU A 396 -17.67 6.89 0.15
CA LEU A 396 -16.85 5.82 -0.42
C LEU A 396 -17.17 4.48 0.26
N PHE A 397 -17.18 4.44 1.60
CA PHE A 397 -17.42 3.19 2.32
C PHE A 397 -18.83 2.64 2.11
N LYS A 398 -19.84 3.51 2.03
CA LYS A 398 -21.20 3.11 1.65
C LYS A 398 -21.26 2.50 0.24
N ASN A 399 -20.54 3.09 -0.71
CA ASN A 399 -20.48 2.57 -2.08
C ASN A 399 -19.76 1.22 -2.13
N CYS A 400 -18.66 1.07 -1.40
CA CYS A 400 -17.97 -0.22 -1.25
C CYS A 400 -18.88 -1.29 -0.62
N GLU A 401 -19.63 -0.95 0.43
CA GLU A 401 -20.56 -1.88 1.08
C GLU A 401 -21.66 -2.35 0.12
N LYS A 402 -22.31 -1.43 -0.60
CA LYS A 402 -23.32 -1.76 -1.63
C LYS A 402 -22.74 -2.65 -2.73
N GLU A 403 -21.52 -2.38 -3.14
CA GLU A 403 -20.84 -3.18 -4.17
C GLU A 403 -20.55 -4.59 -3.67
N LEU A 404 -20.12 -4.73 -2.41
CA LEU A 404 -19.95 -6.02 -1.75
C LEU A 404 -21.27 -6.76 -1.57
N GLN A 405 -22.39 -6.08 -1.27
CA GLN A 405 -23.72 -6.71 -1.18
C GLN A 405 -24.12 -7.37 -2.51
N LYS A 406 -23.94 -6.66 -3.64
CA LYS A 406 -24.20 -7.22 -4.98
C LYS A 406 -23.33 -8.44 -5.27
N LYS A 407 -22.03 -8.33 -4.97
CA LYS A 407 -21.08 -9.45 -5.12
C LYS A 407 -21.41 -10.62 -4.20
N TYR A 408 -21.86 -10.35 -2.99
CA TYR A 408 -22.28 -11.37 -2.05
C TYR A 408 -23.51 -12.11 -2.58
N GLN A 409 -24.50 -11.37 -3.09
CA GLN A 409 -25.70 -11.91 -3.74
C GLN A 409 -25.37 -12.81 -4.93
N SER A 410 -24.50 -12.34 -5.84
CA SER A 410 -24.13 -13.09 -7.04
C SER A 410 -23.56 -14.46 -6.71
N VAL A 411 -22.75 -14.57 -5.65
CA VAL A 411 -22.07 -15.82 -5.30
C VAL A 411 -23.04 -16.90 -4.79
N TYR A 412 -24.00 -16.56 -3.93
CA TYR A 412 -24.92 -17.58 -3.40
C TYR A 412 -26.10 -17.86 -4.35
N THR A 413 -26.51 -16.88 -5.17
CA THR A 413 -27.59 -17.05 -6.17
C THR A 413 -27.10 -17.63 -7.51
N GLY A 414 -25.82 -17.44 -7.85
CA GLY A 414 -25.27 -17.77 -9.16
C GLY A 414 -25.63 -16.75 -10.26
N ILE A 415 -26.28 -15.64 -9.93
CA ILE A 415 -26.62 -14.57 -10.89
C ILE A 415 -25.35 -13.79 -11.21
N ASP A 416 -25.08 -13.55 -12.49
CA ASP A 416 -23.91 -12.76 -12.91
C ASP A 416 -23.97 -11.33 -12.34
N TYR A 417 -22.79 -10.84 -11.94
CA TYR A 417 -22.60 -9.51 -11.41
C TYR A 417 -21.51 -8.80 -12.19
N GLU A 418 -21.84 -7.62 -12.69
CA GLU A 418 -20.89 -6.73 -13.34
C GLU A 418 -20.23 -5.82 -12.29
N LYS A 419 -18.91 -5.87 -12.23
CA LYS A 419 -18.11 -5.10 -11.28
C LYS A 419 -18.10 -3.63 -11.64
N ASN A 420 -18.43 -2.76 -10.68
CA ASN A 420 -18.21 -1.33 -10.84
C ASN A 420 -16.72 -0.99 -10.68
N HIS A 421 -16.04 -0.82 -11.82
CA HIS A 421 -14.61 -0.52 -11.87
C HIS A 421 -14.24 0.79 -11.15
N ARG A 422 -15.14 1.78 -11.11
CA ARG A 422 -14.89 3.06 -10.41
C ARG A 422 -14.95 2.94 -8.90
N ILE A 423 -15.88 2.15 -8.36
CA ILE A 423 -15.92 1.89 -6.92
C ILE A 423 -14.65 1.12 -6.52
N LYS A 424 -14.21 0.14 -7.33
CA LYS A 424 -12.93 -0.54 -7.09
C LYS A 424 -11.75 0.41 -7.12
N MET A 425 -11.66 1.26 -8.15
CA MET A 425 -10.59 2.24 -8.28
C MET A 425 -10.58 3.24 -7.11
N ALA A 426 -11.74 3.76 -6.71
CA ALA A 426 -11.84 4.67 -5.57
C ALA A 426 -11.39 4.00 -4.26
N TRP A 427 -11.69 2.72 -4.07
CA TRP A 427 -11.16 1.92 -2.96
C TRP A 427 -9.64 1.78 -3.02
N ASP A 428 -9.07 1.44 -4.18
CA ASP A 428 -7.62 1.26 -4.29
C ASP A 428 -6.88 2.56 -4.01
N LEU A 429 -7.33 3.67 -4.61
CA LEU A 429 -6.77 4.99 -4.39
C LEU A 429 -6.86 5.38 -2.91
N TYR A 430 -7.98 5.12 -2.25
CA TYR A 430 -8.10 5.29 -0.80
C TYR A 430 -7.09 4.42 -0.04
N ASN A 431 -6.99 3.13 -0.37
CA ASN A 431 -6.13 2.17 0.32
C ASN A 431 -4.65 2.59 0.26
N ILE A 432 -4.21 3.09 -0.89
CA ILE A 432 -2.80 3.47 -1.12
C ILE A 432 -2.45 4.91 -0.76
N LYS A 433 -3.43 5.74 -0.39
CA LYS A 433 -3.21 7.16 -0.10
C LYS A 433 -2.53 7.42 1.24
N GLY A 434 -1.43 8.16 1.24
CA GLY A 434 -0.80 8.70 2.45
C GLY A 434 -1.56 9.89 3.02
N GLU A 435 -2.64 9.64 3.76
CA GLU A 435 -3.43 10.68 4.44
C GLU A 435 -2.59 11.55 5.39
N LYS A 436 -2.29 12.78 4.94
CA LYS A 436 -1.44 13.75 5.64
C LYS A 436 -1.92 14.09 7.05
N THR A 437 -3.21 14.43 7.21
CA THR A 437 -3.80 14.70 8.53
C THR A 437 -3.58 13.53 9.49
N ILE A 438 -3.76 12.29 9.03
CA ILE A 438 -3.56 11.08 9.85
C ILE A 438 -2.09 10.91 10.21
N LEU A 439 -1.18 11.03 9.23
CA LEU A 439 0.26 10.87 9.43
C LEU A 439 0.82 11.90 10.42
N LEU A 440 0.45 13.17 10.29
CA LEU A 440 0.88 14.22 11.23
C LEU A 440 0.28 14.04 12.63
N SER A 441 -0.97 13.57 12.72
CA SER A 441 -1.60 13.22 14.02
C SER A 441 -0.86 12.06 14.70
N LEU A 442 -0.39 11.09 13.91
CA LEU A 442 0.40 9.98 14.41
C LEU A 442 1.82 10.40 14.84
N ILE A 443 2.47 11.34 14.15
CA ILE A 443 3.74 11.94 14.61
C ILE A 443 3.56 12.58 16.01
N LEU A 444 2.46 13.30 16.21
CA LEU A 444 2.14 13.90 17.50
C LEU A 444 1.94 12.84 18.57
N CYS A 445 1.19 11.79 18.26
CA CYS A 445 1.01 10.63 19.14
C CYS A 445 2.35 9.96 19.50
N ASP A 446 3.25 9.77 18.53
CA ASP A 446 4.58 9.20 18.73
C ASP A 446 5.41 10.04 19.70
N TYR A 447 5.43 11.36 19.51
CA TYR A 447 6.15 12.28 20.38
C TYR A 447 5.64 12.23 21.83
N ILE A 448 4.32 12.25 22.03
CA ILE A 448 3.68 12.13 23.35
C ILE A 448 4.07 10.81 24.02
N MET A 449 4.04 9.69 23.28
CA MET A 449 4.42 8.38 23.81
C MET A 449 5.91 8.28 24.14
N TYR A 450 6.76 8.87 23.29
CA TYR A 450 8.21 8.88 23.46
C TYR A 450 8.64 9.71 24.67
N LYS A 451 8.09 10.92 24.82
CA LYS A 451 8.37 11.81 25.97
C LYS A 451 7.60 11.41 27.23
N ASN A 452 6.57 10.57 27.08
CA ASN A 452 5.64 10.18 28.14
C ASN A 452 4.93 11.38 28.81
N ILE A 453 4.62 12.41 28.02
CA ILE A 453 3.95 13.64 28.46
C ILE A 453 2.47 13.65 28.07
N ASP A 454 1.73 14.66 28.51
CA ASP A 454 0.38 14.95 28.02
C ASP A 454 0.38 16.00 26.90
N MET A 455 -0.73 16.08 26.18
CA MET A 455 -0.94 16.97 25.04
C MET A 455 -0.57 18.44 25.35
N ASN A 456 -1.01 18.94 26.51
CA ASN A 456 -0.85 20.34 26.90
C ASN A 456 0.60 20.70 27.28
N SER A 457 1.48 19.71 27.42
CA SER A 457 2.89 19.87 27.80
C SER A 457 3.82 19.89 26.59
N ILE A 458 3.30 19.91 25.37
CA ILE A 458 4.11 19.88 24.15
C ILE A 458 4.72 21.24 23.87
N GLU A 459 6.04 21.28 23.77
CA GLU A 459 6.78 22.43 23.27
C GLU A 459 7.01 22.28 21.76
N ILE A 460 6.52 23.25 20.97
CA ILE A 460 6.52 23.17 19.50
C ILE A 460 7.94 23.15 18.92
N ASP A 461 8.89 23.89 19.50
CA ASP A 461 10.28 23.88 19.03
C ASP A 461 10.96 22.53 19.31
N GLU A 462 10.71 21.91 20.47
CA GLU A 462 11.19 20.56 20.74
C GLU A 462 10.57 19.53 19.79
N LEU A 463 9.26 19.62 19.56
CA LEU A 463 8.54 18.76 18.62
C LEU A 463 9.11 18.92 17.21
N PHE A 464 9.44 20.14 16.78
CA PHE A 464 10.08 20.38 15.49
C PHE A 464 11.46 19.70 15.39
N VAL A 465 12.30 19.80 16.43
CA VAL A 465 13.60 19.12 16.48
C VAL A 465 13.41 17.60 16.42
N TYR A 466 12.43 17.08 17.17
CA TYR A 466 12.06 15.67 17.15
C TYR A 466 11.63 15.19 15.77
N CYS A 467 10.75 15.95 15.10
CA CYS A 467 10.26 15.70 13.75
C CYS A 467 11.39 15.60 12.73
N ASN A 468 12.33 16.55 12.73
CA ASN A 468 13.45 16.52 11.80
C ASN A 468 14.44 15.38 12.06
N ARG A 469 14.56 14.95 13.32
CA ARG A 469 15.43 13.84 13.70
C ARG A 469 14.85 12.50 13.24
N PHE A 470 13.56 12.28 13.44
CA PHE A 470 12.96 10.95 13.29
C PHE A 470 12.01 10.79 12.10
N PHE A 471 11.46 11.85 11.53
CA PHE A 471 10.42 11.77 10.48
C PHE A 471 10.79 12.49 9.18
N LYS A 472 12.08 12.69 8.92
CA LYS A 472 12.57 13.47 7.78
C LYS A 472 12.09 12.98 6.42
N ASN A 473 12.08 11.66 6.18
CA ASN A 473 11.64 11.11 4.90
C ASN A 473 10.12 11.24 4.74
N LEU A 474 9.37 10.95 5.81
CA LEU A 474 7.93 11.12 5.86
C LEU A 474 7.53 12.57 5.59
N LEU A 475 8.10 13.53 6.31
CA LEU A 475 7.81 14.96 6.15
C LEU A 475 8.18 15.46 4.75
N LYS A 476 9.33 15.03 4.22
CA LYS A 476 9.72 15.34 2.84
C LYS A 476 8.71 14.80 1.82
N SER A 477 8.17 13.60 2.03
CA SER A 477 7.15 13.01 1.14
C SER A 477 5.80 13.75 1.21
N LEU A 478 5.55 14.52 2.27
CA LEU A 478 4.39 15.39 2.43
C LEU A 478 4.69 16.84 1.99
N ASN A 479 5.78 17.07 1.25
CA ASN A 479 6.30 18.38 0.87
C ASN A 479 6.64 19.33 2.04
N LEU A 480 6.80 18.82 3.27
CA LEU A 480 7.14 19.60 4.46
C LEU A 480 8.66 19.68 4.64
N THR A 481 9.31 20.47 3.79
CA THR A 481 10.76 20.65 3.81
C THR A 481 11.22 21.94 4.49
N LYS A 482 10.35 22.95 4.58
CA LYS A 482 10.65 24.22 5.25
C LYS A 482 10.17 24.21 6.70
N LYS A 483 10.96 24.81 7.60
CA LYS A 483 10.64 24.92 9.03
C LYS A 483 9.27 25.56 9.27
N GLN A 484 8.97 26.66 8.59
CA GLN A 484 7.73 27.41 8.75
C GLN A 484 6.49 26.58 8.37
N ASP A 485 6.53 25.89 7.24
CA ASP A 485 5.42 25.05 6.77
C ASP A 485 5.18 23.88 7.73
N MET A 486 6.25 23.22 8.17
CA MET A 486 6.17 22.12 9.13
C MET A 486 5.56 22.57 10.46
N ILE A 487 6.03 23.69 11.02
CA ILE A 487 5.48 24.24 12.28
C ILE A 487 4.01 24.61 12.12
N LYS A 488 3.65 25.25 11.00
CA LYS A 488 2.26 25.65 10.72
C LYS A 488 1.32 24.44 10.75
N GLU A 489 1.66 23.37 10.03
CA GLU A 489 0.79 22.20 9.94
C GLU A 489 0.77 21.37 11.22
N ILE A 490 1.90 21.25 11.92
CA ILE A 490 1.95 20.58 13.23
C ILE A 490 1.09 21.33 14.25
N LYS A 491 1.19 22.67 14.30
CA LYS A 491 0.35 23.50 15.19
C LYS A 491 -1.13 23.33 14.87
N PHE A 492 -1.49 23.33 13.58
CA PHE A 492 -2.86 23.09 13.16
C PHE A 492 -3.38 21.74 13.68
N VAL A 493 -2.62 20.65 13.46
CA VAL A 493 -3.03 19.31 13.93
C VAL A 493 -3.12 19.24 15.45
N PHE A 494 -2.16 19.86 16.15
CA PHE A 494 -2.17 19.99 17.60
C PHE A 494 -3.46 20.65 18.09
N GLU A 495 -3.80 21.84 17.57
CA GLU A 495 -4.99 22.61 17.97
C GLU A 495 -6.27 21.84 17.67
N MET A 496 -6.35 21.17 16.53
CA MET A 496 -7.52 20.39 16.15
C MET A 496 -7.71 19.15 17.06
N ILE A 497 -6.62 18.48 17.45
CA ILE A 497 -6.66 17.34 18.38
C ILE A 497 -7.02 17.78 19.79
N ASP A 498 -6.48 18.91 20.24
CA ASP A 498 -6.76 19.45 21.58
C ASP A 498 -8.24 19.82 21.71
N ASN A 499 -8.80 20.43 20.66
CA ASN A 499 -10.22 20.80 20.58
C ASN A 499 -11.18 19.62 20.28
N GLY A 500 -10.68 18.40 20.07
CA GLY A 500 -11.54 17.24 19.78
C GLY A 500 -12.20 17.27 18.38
N ASN A 501 -11.65 18.05 17.45
CA ASN A 501 -12.24 18.36 16.15
C ASN A 501 -11.21 18.27 15.03
N LEU A 502 -10.61 17.09 14.83
CA LEU A 502 -9.65 16.87 13.75
C LEU A 502 -10.26 17.10 12.36
N GLN A 503 -9.61 17.97 11.57
CA GLN A 503 -10.05 18.38 10.24
C GLN A 503 -9.00 18.10 9.15
N GLU A 504 -9.45 18.12 7.90
CA GLU A 504 -8.56 17.99 6.75
C GLU A 504 -7.60 19.17 6.69
N ILE A 505 -6.31 18.88 6.51
CA ILE A 505 -5.35 19.91 6.12
C ILE A 505 -5.63 20.20 4.65
N THR A 506 -6.25 21.35 4.39
CA THR A 506 -6.55 21.78 3.03
C THR A 506 -5.26 21.94 2.24
N TYR A 507 -5.14 21.19 1.16
CA TYR A 507 -4.13 21.44 0.16
C TYR A 507 -4.53 22.71 -0.58
N VAL A 508 -3.74 23.78 -0.42
CA VAL A 508 -3.92 24.97 -1.26
C VAL A 508 -3.36 24.63 -2.64
N GLU A 509 -4.25 24.37 -3.58
CA GLU A 509 -3.87 24.43 -4.99
C GLU A 509 -3.47 25.87 -5.30
N ASP A 510 -2.24 26.05 -5.80
CA ASP A 510 -1.94 27.20 -6.63
C ASP A 510 -2.69 27.00 -7.97
N TYR A 511 -4.02 27.12 -7.92
CA TYR A 511 -4.85 27.53 -9.06
C TYR A 511 -4.69 29.03 -9.33
N SER A 512 -3.70 29.69 -8.71
CA SER A 512 -3.20 30.99 -9.11
C SER A 512 -2.63 30.90 -10.53
N LEU A 513 -3.55 30.93 -11.48
CA LEU A 513 -3.53 31.79 -12.64
C LEU A 513 -2.46 32.87 -12.49
N GLU A 514 -1.59 32.93 -13.49
CA GLU A 514 -0.76 34.10 -13.81
C GLU A 514 0.44 34.39 -12.89
N ALA A 515 1.17 33.36 -12.44
CA ALA A 515 2.61 33.58 -12.31
C ALA A 515 3.16 33.84 -13.72
N VAL A 516 3.31 35.11 -14.08
CA VAL A 516 3.98 35.63 -15.28
C VAL A 516 5.10 34.66 -15.66
N TYR A 517 4.85 33.86 -16.69
CA TYR A 517 5.84 32.93 -17.22
C TYR A 517 6.97 33.79 -17.79
N THR A 518 7.91 34.18 -16.94
CA THR A 518 9.18 34.73 -17.41
C THR A 518 9.75 33.70 -18.36
N ASN A 519 10.05 34.13 -19.59
CA ASN A 519 10.39 33.26 -20.69
C ASN A 519 11.83 32.74 -20.53
N LYS A 520 12.08 32.01 -19.43
CA LYS A 520 13.41 31.64 -18.93
C LYS A 520 14.16 30.68 -19.86
N TYR A 521 13.45 30.11 -20.84
CA TYR A 521 13.97 29.14 -21.81
C TYR A 521 13.84 29.60 -23.26
N SER A 522 13.47 30.87 -23.51
CA SER A 522 13.25 31.40 -24.87
C SER A 522 14.49 31.41 -25.75
N SER A 523 15.69 31.37 -25.16
CA SER A 523 16.97 31.33 -25.87
C SER A 523 17.41 29.92 -26.27
N LEU A 524 16.70 28.88 -25.86
CA LEU A 524 17.06 27.50 -26.20
C LEU A 524 16.51 27.12 -27.57
N ASN A 525 17.31 26.41 -28.35
CA ASN A 525 16.84 25.75 -29.55
C ASN A 525 15.94 24.55 -29.19
N THR A 526 15.25 24.03 -30.21
CA THR A 526 14.30 22.92 -30.10
C THR A 526 14.92 21.64 -29.54
N GLU A 527 16.14 21.29 -29.94
CA GLU A 527 16.82 20.07 -29.48
C GLU A 527 17.17 20.15 -28.00
N ASP A 528 17.68 21.31 -27.55
CA ASP A 528 17.96 21.59 -26.15
C ASP A 528 16.70 21.61 -25.28
N LEU A 529 15.59 22.14 -25.80
CA LEU A 529 14.29 22.07 -25.12
C LEU A 529 13.87 20.61 -24.92
N ARG A 530 13.89 19.79 -25.97
CA ARG A 530 13.54 18.36 -25.90
C ARG A 530 14.45 17.59 -24.93
N ARG A 531 15.75 17.87 -24.94
CA ARG A 531 16.71 17.26 -24.00
C ARG A 531 16.40 17.65 -22.55
N LYS A 532 16.18 18.94 -22.26
CA LYS A 532 15.84 19.40 -20.91
C LYS A 532 14.48 18.91 -20.42
N ILE A 533 13.48 18.80 -21.30
CA ILE A 533 12.18 18.20 -20.97
C ILE A 533 12.39 16.77 -20.48
N ASN A 534 13.17 15.97 -21.22
CA ASN A 534 13.50 14.61 -20.81
C ASN A 534 14.25 14.55 -19.47
N GLU A 535 15.26 15.41 -19.28
CA GLU A 535 16.03 15.47 -18.03
C GLU A 535 15.15 15.83 -16.82
N VAL A 536 14.33 16.87 -16.92
CA VAL A 536 13.42 17.31 -15.84
C VAL A 536 12.36 16.24 -15.57
N SER A 537 11.78 15.66 -16.61
CA SER A 537 10.77 14.60 -16.46
C SER A 537 11.30 13.39 -15.70
N LYS A 538 12.55 12.98 -15.96
CA LYS A 538 13.23 11.91 -15.20
C LYS A 538 13.50 12.29 -13.75
N GLN A 539 13.75 13.58 -13.45
CA GLN A 539 13.96 14.05 -12.08
C GLN A 539 12.69 14.07 -11.23
N ASN A 540 11.53 14.24 -11.86
CA ASN A 540 10.23 14.45 -11.18
C ASN A 540 9.54 13.14 -10.76
N VAL A 541 10.12 11.98 -11.06
CA VAL A 541 9.60 10.65 -10.69
C VAL A 541 9.95 10.26 -9.24
N LYS A 542 10.36 11.20 -8.39
CA LYS A 542 10.70 10.85 -7.00
C LYS A 542 9.43 10.48 -6.23
N PRO A 543 9.43 9.39 -5.45
CA PRO A 543 8.31 9.03 -4.58
C PRO A 543 7.97 10.17 -3.62
N SER A 544 6.71 10.61 -3.65
CA SER A 544 6.16 11.65 -2.79
C SER A 544 4.68 11.34 -2.54
N LEU A 545 4.21 11.49 -1.30
CA LEU A 545 2.80 11.33 -0.96
C LEU A 545 1.97 12.55 -1.40
N GLU A 546 2.58 13.73 -1.40
CA GLU A 546 2.03 14.92 -2.03
C GLU A 546 2.94 15.33 -3.19
N ARG A 547 2.44 15.32 -4.42
CA ARG A 547 3.18 15.87 -5.57
C ARG A 547 2.72 17.29 -5.86
N LYS A 548 3.69 18.15 -6.18
CA LYS A 548 3.43 19.44 -6.80
C LYS A 548 3.85 19.38 -8.26
N ARG A 549 3.06 20.02 -9.12
CA ARG A 549 3.42 20.24 -10.52
C ARG A 549 4.74 21.00 -10.59
N ASP A 550 5.71 20.50 -11.34
CA ASP A 550 6.95 21.22 -11.57
C ASP A 550 6.78 22.25 -12.68
N MET A 551 6.75 23.53 -12.32
CA MET A 551 6.58 24.60 -13.33
C MET A 551 7.70 24.65 -14.38
N ARG A 552 8.86 24.01 -14.13
CA ARG A 552 9.93 23.88 -15.14
C ARG A 552 9.48 23.05 -16.34
N ILE A 553 8.82 21.91 -16.13
CA ILE A 553 8.38 21.05 -17.24
C ILE A 553 7.34 21.77 -18.10
N ILE A 554 6.40 22.46 -17.45
CA ILE A 554 5.35 23.25 -18.11
C ILE A 554 5.97 24.38 -18.92
N SER A 555 6.90 25.13 -18.35
CA SER A 555 7.58 26.24 -19.04
C SER A 555 8.39 25.75 -20.25
N LEU A 556 9.07 24.61 -20.13
CA LEU A 556 9.80 23.98 -21.24
C LEU A 556 8.85 23.49 -22.35
N MET A 557 7.76 22.80 -22.00
CA MET A 557 6.75 22.35 -22.97
C MET A 557 6.07 23.53 -23.67
N LYS A 558 5.77 24.61 -22.94
CA LYS A 558 5.27 25.86 -23.51
C LYS A 558 6.21 26.44 -24.55
N ASN A 559 7.49 26.56 -24.23
CA ASN A 559 8.48 27.05 -25.18
C ASN A 559 8.60 26.13 -26.41
N LEU A 560 8.61 24.80 -26.20
CA LEU A 560 8.66 23.86 -27.32
C LEU A 560 7.44 24.02 -28.25
N TYR A 561 6.24 24.16 -27.69
CA TYR A 561 5.01 24.26 -28.48
C TYR A 561 4.92 25.61 -29.20
N LEU A 562 5.34 26.70 -28.56
CA LEU A 562 5.46 28.01 -29.23
C LEU A 562 6.41 27.94 -30.42
N THR A 563 7.57 27.27 -30.28
CA THR A 563 8.56 27.17 -31.35
C THR A 563 8.12 26.26 -32.50
N GLU A 564 7.49 25.11 -32.20
CA GLU A 564 7.21 24.08 -33.22
C GLU A 564 5.77 24.03 -33.74
N LYS A 565 4.81 24.56 -32.98
CA LYS A 565 3.36 24.34 -33.21
C LYS A 565 2.56 25.63 -33.35
N SER A 566 3.20 26.78 -33.15
CA SER A 566 2.61 28.07 -33.43
C SER A 566 2.40 28.24 -34.94
N ASP A 567 1.22 28.72 -35.33
CA ASP A 567 0.96 29.15 -36.70
C ASP A 567 1.37 30.61 -36.95
N GLU A 568 1.08 31.10 -38.16
CA GLU A 568 1.34 32.47 -38.61
C GLU A 568 0.66 33.55 -37.75
N ASN A 569 -0.44 33.19 -37.07
CA ASN A 569 -1.19 34.09 -36.19
C ASN A 569 -0.77 33.96 -34.72
N HIS A 570 0.35 33.28 -34.45
CA HIS A 570 0.86 33.00 -33.11
C HIS A 570 -0.08 32.12 -32.25
N LEU A 571 -0.93 31.31 -32.90
CA LEU A 571 -1.88 30.42 -32.24
C LEU A 571 -1.37 28.99 -32.23
N ILE A 572 -1.73 28.24 -31.18
CA ILE A 572 -1.45 26.80 -31.04
C ILE A 572 -2.78 26.05 -31.11
N SER A 573 -2.78 24.82 -31.61
CA SER A 573 -3.99 24.01 -31.67
C SER A 573 -4.17 23.20 -30.38
N CYS A 574 -5.40 22.99 -29.91
CA CYS A 574 -5.67 22.16 -28.75
C CYS A 574 -5.33 20.69 -29.04
N GLU A 575 -4.57 20.02 -28.17
CA GLU A 575 -4.20 18.60 -28.34
C GLU A 575 -5.40 17.64 -28.21
N CYS A 576 -6.58 18.11 -27.76
CA CYS A 576 -7.80 17.32 -27.66
C CYS A 576 -8.75 17.57 -28.84
N CYS A 577 -9.25 18.80 -29.02
CA CYS A 577 -10.24 19.10 -30.06
C CYS A 577 -9.66 19.60 -31.39
N GLY A 578 -8.37 19.95 -31.46
CA GLY A 578 -7.75 20.52 -32.65
C GLY A 578 -8.04 22.00 -32.92
N GLU A 579 -8.97 22.61 -32.18
CA GLU A 579 -9.30 24.04 -32.30
C GLU A 579 -8.13 24.95 -31.91
N LYS A 580 -8.03 26.10 -32.58
CA LYS A 580 -7.00 27.11 -32.29
C LYS A 580 -7.25 27.80 -30.94
N THR A 581 -6.17 28.14 -30.24
CA THR A 581 -6.21 28.96 -29.03
C THR A 581 -6.52 30.42 -29.35
N PHE A 582 -6.68 31.26 -28.32
CA PHE A 582 -6.77 32.71 -28.45
C PHE A 582 -5.53 33.39 -27.86
N LEU A 583 -5.25 34.62 -28.25
CA LEU A 583 -4.12 35.41 -27.71
C LEU A 583 -4.51 36.12 -26.42
N LYS A 584 -3.57 36.11 -25.46
CA LYS A 584 -3.61 36.96 -24.27
C LYS A 584 -3.19 38.39 -24.61
N ASN A 585 -3.39 39.31 -23.66
CA ASN A 585 -2.94 40.70 -23.77
C ASN A 585 -1.42 40.85 -24.04
N ASN A 586 -0.61 39.85 -23.65
CA ASN A 586 0.83 39.84 -23.91
C ASN A 586 1.23 39.22 -25.26
N GLY A 587 0.27 38.93 -26.15
CA GLY A 587 0.50 38.37 -27.48
C GLY A 587 0.83 36.87 -27.50
N GLU A 588 0.80 36.18 -26.36
CA GLU A 588 1.00 34.72 -26.31
C GLU A 588 -0.33 33.96 -26.38
N PRO A 589 -0.36 32.75 -26.99
CA PRO A 589 -1.53 31.90 -26.96
C PRO A 589 -1.89 31.43 -25.54
N TYR A 590 -3.19 31.36 -25.25
CA TYR A 590 -3.72 30.82 -24.01
C TYR A 590 -3.90 29.30 -24.13
N ILE A 591 -3.09 28.53 -23.40
CA ILE A 591 -3.12 27.07 -23.38
C ILE A 591 -2.95 26.56 -21.94
N GLU A 592 -3.70 25.53 -21.57
CA GLU A 592 -3.65 24.90 -20.25
C GLU A 592 -2.97 23.54 -20.36
N TYR A 593 -1.96 23.29 -19.52
CA TYR A 593 -1.29 21.99 -19.49
C TYR A 593 -1.95 21.08 -18.47
N HIS A 594 -2.45 19.95 -18.95
CA HIS A 594 -3.22 18.98 -18.18
C HIS A 594 -2.48 17.64 -18.10
N HIS A 595 -2.43 17.06 -16.90
CA HIS A 595 -1.92 15.71 -16.67
C HIS A 595 -3.06 14.72 -16.88
N LEU A 596 -2.98 13.90 -17.94
CA LEU A 596 -4.05 12.99 -18.35
C LEU A 596 -4.44 12.03 -17.21
N ILE A 597 -3.45 11.38 -16.59
CA ILE A 597 -3.61 10.76 -15.29
C ILE A 597 -3.33 11.84 -14.23
N PRO A 598 -4.32 12.28 -13.45
CA PRO A 598 -4.15 13.43 -12.55
C PRO A 598 -3.33 13.09 -11.29
N PHE A 599 -2.53 14.06 -10.81
CA PHE A 599 -1.74 13.90 -9.58
C PHE A 599 -2.59 13.61 -8.35
N GLN A 600 -3.61 14.42 -8.10
CA GLN A 600 -4.33 14.41 -6.82
C GLN A 600 -5.24 13.20 -6.65
N ILE A 601 -5.63 12.61 -7.77
CA ILE A 601 -6.54 11.48 -7.79
C ILE A 601 -5.73 10.19 -7.80
N ALA A 602 -4.81 10.04 -8.76
CA ALA A 602 -4.15 8.78 -9.05
C ALA A 602 -2.61 8.82 -8.99
N ASP A 603 -2.03 9.82 -8.31
CA ASP A 603 -0.58 10.05 -8.24
C ASP A 603 0.09 10.06 -9.63
N GLY A 604 -0.61 10.57 -10.65
CA GLY A 604 -0.14 10.50 -12.04
C GLY A 604 1.29 11.04 -12.23
N PRO A 605 2.12 10.48 -13.14
CA PRO A 605 3.50 10.94 -13.30
C PRO A 605 3.61 12.39 -13.77
N ASP A 606 4.54 13.16 -13.16
CA ASP A 606 4.93 14.49 -13.67
C ASP A 606 5.95 14.37 -14.80
N HIS A 607 5.49 13.77 -15.90
CA HIS A 607 6.32 13.42 -17.04
C HIS A 607 5.65 13.93 -18.29
N PHE A 608 6.43 14.43 -19.26
CA PHE A 608 5.88 15.03 -20.48
C PHE A 608 4.93 14.07 -21.21
N GLU A 609 5.18 12.75 -21.18
CA GLU A 609 4.31 11.70 -21.74
C GLU A 609 2.90 11.63 -21.12
N ASN A 610 2.69 12.20 -19.94
CA ASN A 610 1.39 12.28 -19.27
C ASN A 610 0.77 13.69 -19.40
N ILE A 611 1.42 14.65 -20.07
CA ILE A 611 1.00 16.05 -20.13
C ILE A 611 0.52 16.41 -21.55
N PHE A 612 -0.60 17.13 -21.63
CA PHE A 612 -1.18 17.64 -22.88
C PHE A 612 -1.52 19.13 -22.73
N GLY A 613 -1.23 19.92 -23.76
CA GLY A 613 -1.66 21.31 -23.90
C GLY A 613 -3.04 21.40 -24.54
N ILE A 614 -4.02 21.90 -23.80
CA ILE A 614 -5.42 21.91 -24.19
C ILE A 614 -6.08 23.27 -23.97
N CYS A 615 -7.23 23.49 -24.61
CA CYS A 615 -8.05 24.68 -24.37
C CYS A 615 -8.88 24.55 -23.08
N PRO A 616 -9.34 25.66 -22.50
CA PRO A 616 -10.10 25.66 -21.23
C PRO A 616 -11.38 24.79 -21.28
N MET A 617 -12.02 24.75 -22.45
CA MET A 617 -13.23 23.96 -22.65
C MET A 617 -12.92 22.46 -22.58
N CYS A 618 -11.87 21.99 -23.25
CA CYS A 618 -11.46 20.60 -23.19
C CYS A 618 -10.98 20.22 -21.79
N HIS A 619 -10.26 21.11 -21.10
CA HIS A 619 -9.81 20.86 -19.74
C HIS A 619 -10.98 20.60 -18.78
N ARG A 620 -12.03 21.43 -18.83
CA ARG A 620 -13.26 21.19 -18.07
C ARG A 620 -13.98 19.91 -18.49
N LYS A 621 -14.06 19.62 -19.80
CA LYS A 621 -14.71 18.38 -20.30
C LYS A 621 -14.08 17.13 -19.68
N ILE A 622 -12.75 17.04 -19.59
CA ILE A 622 -12.08 15.85 -19.01
C ILE A 622 -12.59 15.54 -17.60
N HIS A 623 -12.86 16.58 -16.79
CA HIS A 623 -13.29 16.41 -15.40
C HIS A 623 -14.80 16.19 -15.21
N TYR A 624 -15.64 16.68 -16.14
CA TYR A 624 -17.09 16.79 -15.92
C TYR A 624 -17.96 16.20 -17.03
N ILE A 625 -17.39 15.74 -18.14
CA ILE A 625 -18.16 15.14 -19.22
C ILE A 625 -18.77 13.81 -18.77
N LYS A 626 -19.91 13.46 -19.38
CA LYS A 626 -20.52 12.14 -19.18
C LYS A 626 -19.64 11.02 -19.72
N ASP A 627 -19.75 9.86 -19.10
CA ASP A 627 -18.90 8.70 -19.37
C ASP A 627 -18.99 8.20 -20.81
N ASP A 628 -20.20 8.16 -21.36
CA ASP A 628 -20.49 7.73 -22.73
C ASP A 628 -19.79 8.59 -23.80
N LEU A 629 -19.36 9.81 -23.44
CA LEU A 629 -18.66 10.73 -24.32
C LEU A 629 -17.14 10.77 -24.08
N LYS A 630 -16.61 10.06 -23.06
CA LYS A 630 -15.17 10.04 -22.77
C LYS A 630 -14.36 9.39 -23.88
N VAL A 631 -14.88 8.34 -24.50
CA VAL A 631 -14.20 7.65 -25.62
C VAL A 631 -13.94 8.60 -26.79
N GLU A 632 -14.94 9.40 -27.17
CA GLU A 632 -14.79 10.42 -28.23
C GLU A 632 -13.77 11.49 -27.83
N LEU A 633 -13.80 11.93 -26.57
CA LEU A 633 -12.85 12.90 -26.03
C LEU A 633 -11.40 12.39 -26.13
N TYR A 634 -11.13 11.15 -25.72
CA TYR A 634 -9.80 10.54 -25.78
C TYR A 634 -9.34 10.20 -27.20
N SER A 635 -10.27 9.88 -28.10
CA SER A 635 -9.94 9.78 -29.53
C SER A 635 -9.43 11.12 -30.09
N GLY A 636 -9.92 12.25 -29.60
CA GLY A 636 -9.41 13.57 -29.94
C GLY A 636 -7.94 13.75 -29.55
N PHE A 637 -7.56 13.30 -28.35
CA PHE A 637 -6.17 13.30 -27.90
C PHE A 637 -5.25 12.46 -28.79
N ASP A 638 -5.68 11.26 -29.16
CA ASP A 638 -4.91 10.39 -30.05
C ASP A 638 -4.68 11.00 -31.44
N LYS A 639 -5.66 11.75 -31.95
CA LYS A 639 -5.63 12.36 -33.28
C LYS A 639 -4.83 13.66 -33.32
N ASN A 640 -4.99 14.52 -32.31
CA ASN A 640 -4.59 15.93 -32.38
C ASN A 640 -3.34 16.28 -31.55
N ASN A 641 -2.81 15.34 -30.75
CA ASN A 641 -1.64 15.62 -29.91
C ASN A 641 -0.40 15.98 -30.74
N HIS A 642 0.36 16.93 -30.24
CA HIS A 642 1.51 17.55 -30.91
C HIS A 642 2.72 16.64 -31.04
N MET A 643 2.76 15.57 -30.24
CA MET A 643 3.79 14.53 -30.29
C MET A 643 3.50 13.45 -31.33
N ASN A 644 2.33 13.48 -31.99
CA ASN A 644 1.85 12.46 -32.95
C ASN A 644 1.95 11.04 -32.37
N LYS A 645 1.62 10.90 -31.08
CA LYS A 645 1.81 9.66 -30.31
C LYS A 645 0.57 9.36 -29.48
N LYS A 646 -0.07 8.23 -29.76
CA LYS A 646 -1.30 7.80 -29.08
C LYS A 646 -1.09 7.61 -27.59
N ILE A 647 -2.14 7.80 -26.80
CA ILE A 647 -2.18 7.61 -25.34
C ILE A 647 -1.56 6.26 -24.96
N VAL A 648 -2.02 5.16 -25.60
CA VAL A 648 -1.49 3.81 -25.34
C VAL A 648 0.04 3.72 -25.51
N THR A 649 0.60 4.37 -26.54
CA THR A 649 2.05 4.37 -26.78
C THR A 649 2.79 5.20 -25.73
N ARG A 650 2.23 6.34 -25.30
CA ARG A 650 2.80 7.18 -24.24
C ARG A 650 2.81 6.44 -22.90
N LEU A 651 1.72 5.76 -22.55
CA LEU A 651 1.62 4.92 -21.36
C LEU A 651 2.58 3.72 -21.42
N LYS A 652 2.70 3.04 -22.57
CA LYS A 652 3.66 1.95 -22.77
C LYS A 652 5.10 2.40 -22.53
N ASP A 653 5.46 3.60 -22.99
CA ASP A 653 6.81 4.11 -22.78
C ASP A 653 7.08 4.50 -21.32
N LEU A 654 6.09 5.06 -20.62
CA LEU A 654 6.18 5.30 -19.17
C LEU A 654 6.29 3.99 -18.37
N TYR A 655 5.57 2.94 -18.78
CA TYR A 655 5.62 1.63 -18.14
C TYR A 655 6.99 0.95 -18.33
N LYS A 656 7.54 0.96 -19.55
CA LYS A 656 8.87 0.40 -19.86
C LYS A 656 10.01 0.99 -19.01
N ILE A 657 9.88 2.24 -18.58
CA ILE A 657 10.87 2.92 -17.73
C ILE A 657 10.49 2.93 -16.23
N ASN A 658 9.52 2.11 -15.82
CA ASN A 658 9.03 1.95 -14.44
C ASN A 658 8.49 3.23 -13.79
N ILE A 659 8.02 4.19 -14.60
CA ILE A 659 7.38 5.42 -14.14
C ILE A 659 5.89 5.19 -13.92
N LEU A 660 5.21 4.55 -14.88
CA LEU A 660 3.80 4.20 -14.77
C LEU A 660 3.63 2.98 -13.86
N LYS A 661 2.75 3.09 -12.86
CA LYS A 661 2.44 2.04 -11.89
C LYS A 661 1.13 1.33 -12.25
N SER A 662 0.92 0.12 -11.75
CA SER A 662 -0.25 -0.68 -12.11
C SER A 662 -1.59 0.01 -11.72
N TYR A 663 -1.64 0.72 -10.58
CA TYR A 663 -2.85 1.45 -10.17
C TYR A 663 -3.16 2.66 -11.07
N GLN A 664 -2.14 3.28 -11.65
CA GLN A 664 -2.32 4.37 -12.62
C GLN A 664 -2.85 3.85 -13.95
N LEU A 665 -2.37 2.67 -14.37
CA LEU A 665 -2.84 2.02 -15.58
C LEU A 665 -4.29 1.53 -15.43
N GLU A 666 -4.63 0.95 -14.27
CA GLU A 666 -6.02 0.63 -13.94
C GLU A 666 -6.91 1.88 -13.84
N TYR A 667 -6.38 3.00 -13.35
CA TYR A 667 -7.11 4.27 -13.35
C TYR A 667 -7.43 4.70 -14.78
N ALA A 668 -6.44 4.68 -15.67
CA ALA A 668 -6.62 5.01 -17.09
C ALA A 668 -7.69 4.14 -17.76
N LEU A 669 -7.69 2.84 -17.47
CA LEU A 669 -8.73 1.91 -17.92
C LEU A 669 -10.11 2.25 -17.33
N SER A 670 -10.20 2.54 -16.02
CA SER A 670 -11.48 2.88 -15.35
C SER A 670 -12.09 4.19 -15.85
N GLU A 671 -11.23 5.08 -16.37
CA GLU A 671 -11.62 6.35 -16.97
C GLU A 671 -11.83 6.26 -18.49
N GLN A 672 -11.70 5.07 -19.10
CA GLN A 672 -11.85 4.84 -20.54
C GLN A 672 -10.82 5.58 -21.41
N MET A 673 -9.64 5.90 -20.85
CA MET A 673 -8.51 6.47 -21.59
C MET A 673 -7.86 5.43 -22.51
N ILE A 674 -7.98 4.16 -22.14
CA ILE A 674 -7.49 2.98 -22.88
C ILE A 674 -8.52 1.85 -22.77
N THR A 675 -8.44 0.92 -23.71
CA THR A 675 -9.21 -0.32 -23.73
C THR A 675 -8.49 -1.46 -22.99
N GLU A 676 -9.19 -2.58 -22.79
CA GLU A 676 -8.61 -3.81 -22.23
C GLU A 676 -7.48 -4.39 -23.10
N ASP A 677 -7.66 -4.40 -24.42
CA ASP A 677 -6.63 -4.88 -25.35
C ASP A 677 -5.38 -3.99 -25.29
N GLU A 678 -5.56 -2.67 -25.18
CA GLU A 678 -4.47 -1.72 -25.01
C GLU A 678 -3.77 -1.90 -23.66
N TYR A 679 -4.50 -2.14 -22.57
CA TYR A 679 -3.91 -2.50 -21.28
C TYR A 679 -2.99 -3.71 -21.42
N ASN A 680 -3.49 -4.80 -22.00
CA ASN A 680 -2.72 -6.03 -22.20
C ASN A 680 -1.50 -5.79 -23.09
N SER A 681 -1.62 -4.93 -24.10
CA SER A 681 -0.50 -4.52 -24.95
C SER A 681 0.56 -3.70 -24.22
N ILE A 682 0.22 -2.97 -23.15
CA ILE A 682 1.16 -2.17 -22.37
C ILE A 682 2.02 -3.05 -21.47
N ILE A 683 1.39 -4.05 -20.83
CA ILE A 683 2.05 -4.94 -19.87
C ILE A 683 2.85 -6.07 -20.53
N ALA A 684 2.54 -6.39 -21.79
CA ALA A 684 3.31 -7.29 -22.65
C ALA A 684 4.53 -6.61 -23.27
#